data_AF-A0A1Q5SUD1-F1
#
_entry.id   AF-A0A1Q5SUD1-F1
#
_cell.length_a   1.000
_cell.length_b   1.000
_cell.length_c   1.000
_cell.angle_alpha   90.00
_cell.angle_beta   90.00
_cell.angle_gamma   90.00
#
_symmetry.space_group_name_H-M   'P 1'
#
loop_
_entity.id
_entity.type
_entity.pdbx_description
1 polymer ?
#
loop_
_entity_poly.entity_id
_entity_poly.type
_entity_poly.pdbx_seq_one_letter_code
_entity_poly.pdbx_strand_id
1 'polypeptide(L)'
;MQQIADWLEKLGMSEYAKLFAENRIDFSVLPDLTDQDLEKLGVVLGDRRKMLRAIAAMAGVPAAGAPPAPATTYVTQEPAASPVSATAEATGERRYVTVMFCDLVGSTSISAQLDAEEWRDLVSAYLDAASTAVTEMGGHVAKKLGDGLMALFGYPAAQENDAERAARAALSIQRALAEVNRKNASAGKPALNARIGIETGAVVIDAAGEIYGDAPNAAARVQALAEPGTVVVTARVQHQVAGLFVVEDRGSHELKGVPESVTLYRLVRASGGGRRAGQRHLAPLVGREEEIAMLMRRWERARRGDGQLVMIVGEPGLGKSRLIEEFHPRLREVPHTWVEWSCSQLLQNTPLHPIADWGRQRFGGPDIPAEQRLADLEHTLALVRLDPTENAPLLAPLLDIPLPQDRAPTLEPEVLRRRQLTALTNWVMAGARTQPAVLALEDVHWADPTTLELLRGIAERGALAPLFVLITARPEFRPPWGMRSHHSTISLAPLDRAQVRHMVGELAARHALPREVVDGVTERTGGVPLFVEEVTRLLLERGGHGGIQAIPPTLQQLLTARLDRLGPARELAQIGAVIGRDFSYRLLRAVAGTEDVPLQTALERLAEADILLVQGLPPDSEYRFKHVLIQDAAYENLLKSRRQVLHRRVGEVLRDDFAATAAAEPELLAHHFTEAGRSDAAVEYWQRAGDLAMARSGHAEAIHHFSLALDLLSKLGEKPDRAAKELELCVKLGPALVMVKGPGSPDVDAIYRRAVALEAGEDSAARFKALWGLCYYSMNSGRLRAAAAHADELLGLAQRLGADDLVLEGHHVKWATSLWRGNLAAADEHCQKGISGYDCTRHHALAFAFSGHDPGVCAHGQRAINMALFGYPHQAMNLGAEAVTLARSLSHPYSLAIAMWFCAIVLQVGRQRQSCHEIATELLQLSQGHEFPGMRGAGMFFAGWATADGGELEQGIALMEQGLALFSAGRRVTRPYMLAVLASAKADLGRPDEGLELLKDALASTAVSGERWWQAEMHSLRGRLLAACGQHDESEACFRCAIEVSRGQSARTLELRAATSLARLWSDRGRNAEAHDLLAPVYGWFTEGFDTLDLQEAKSLLDAL
;
A
#
# COMPACT_ATOMS: atom_id res chain seq x y z
N MET A 1 -45.26 29.09 35.12
CA MET A 1 -44.07 29.92 34.83
C MET A 1 -42.78 29.37 35.43
N GLN A 2 -42.68 29.12 36.74
CA GLN A 2 -41.45 28.54 37.34
C GLN A 2 -40.96 27.28 36.61
N GLN A 3 -41.88 26.37 36.26
CA GLN A 3 -41.55 25.14 35.54
C GLN A 3 -40.91 25.37 34.17
N ILE A 4 -41.24 26.46 33.46
CA ILE A 4 -40.60 26.77 32.16
C ILE A 4 -39.27 27.46 32.31
N ALA A 5 -39.08 28.26 33.37
CA ALA A 5 -37.78 28.76 33.72
C ALA A 5 -36.82 27.58 34.02
N ASP A 6 -37.28 26.60 34.80
CA ASP A 6 -36.50 25.39 35.10
C ASP A 6 -36.24 24.52 33.86
N TRP A 7 -37.17 24.49 32.90
CA TRP A 7 -37.00 23.77 31.63
C TRP A 7 -35.98 24.46 30.71
N LEU A 8 -36.06 25.79 30.59
CA LEU A 8 -35.09 26.57 29.84
C LEU A 8 -33.70 26.50 30.48
N GLU A 9 -33.62 26.50 31.82
CA GLU A 9 -32.35 26.31 32.53
C GLU A 9 -31.72 24.95 32.23
N LYS A 10 -32.51 23.86 32.19
CA LYS A 10 -32.02 22.53 31.78
C LYS A 10 -31.51 22.48 30.34
N LEU A 11 -32.00 23.34 29.46
CA LEU A 11 -31.51 23.48 28.08
C LEU A 11 -30.28 24.41 27.97
N GLY A 12 -29.84 25.01 29.08
CA GLY A 12 -28.75 26.00 29.10
C GLY A 12 -29.18 27.35 28.54
N MET A 13 -30.45 27.72 28.73
CA MET A 13 -31.16 28.82 28.06
C MET A 13 -31.96 29.69 29.04
N SER A 14 -31.50 29.80 30.30
CA SER A 14 -32.21 30.49 31.38
C SER A 14 -32.42 31.99 31.10
N GLU A 15 -31.62 32.59 30.21
CA GLU A 15 -31.78 33.97 29.77
C GLU A 15 -33.13 34.26 29.09
N TYR A 16 -33.75 33.26 28.45
CA TYR A 16 -35.05 33.41 27.79
C TYR A 16 -36.23 33.23 28.73
N ALA A 17 -36.02 32.85 30.00
CA ALA A 17 -37.09 32.60 30.95
C ALA A 17 -37.98 33.83 31.17
N LYS A 18 -37.39 35.02 31.19
CA LYS A 18 -38.13 36.28 31.32
C LYS A 18 -38.95 36.58 30.07
N LEU A 19 -38.41 36.36 28.88
CA LEU A 19 -39.09 36.54 27.59
C LEU A 19 -40.30 35.60 27.45
N PHE A 20 -40.14 34.33 27.82
CA PHE A 20 -41.23 33.36 27.82
C PHE A 20 -42.29 33.74 28.87
N ALA A 21 -41.87 34.24 30.04
CA ALA A 21 -42.78 34.72 31.07
C ALA A 21 -43.62 35.93 30.61
N GLU A 22 -42.98 36.93 30.02
CA GLU A 22 -43.64 38.15 29.52
C GLU A 22 -44.63 37.84 28.38
N ASN A 23 -44.34 36.84 27.54
CA ASN A 23 -45.22 36.40 26.45
C ASN A 23 -46.21 35.30 26.85
N ARG A 24 -46.34 35.00 28.15
CA ARG A 24 -47.26 33.98 28.69
C ARG A 24 -47.09 32.59 28.07
N ILE A 25 -45.88 32.25 27.66
CA ILE A 25 -45.58 30.92 27.13
C ILE A 25 -45.43 29.98 28.31
N ASP A 26 -46.40 29.08 28.47
CA ASP A 26 -46.36 27.98 29.42
C ASP A 26 -46.32 26.60 28.72
N PHE A 27 -46.25 25.50 29.47
CA PHE A 27 -46.12 24.15 28.93
C PHE A 27 -47.31 23.71 28.06
N SER A 28 -48.45 24.41 28.15
CA SER A 28 -49.59 24.14 27.29
C SER A 28 -49.43 24.72 25.88
N VAL A 29 -48.70 25.83 25.75
CA VAL A 29 -48.45 26.53 24.47
C VAL A 29 -47.13 26.10 23.85
N LEU A 30 -46.19 25.61 24.67
CA LEU A 30 -44.86 25.21 24.26
C LEU A 30 -44.82 24.23 23.06
N PRO A 31 -45.71 23.21 22.95
CA PRO A 31 -45.77 22.32 21.79
C PRO A 31 -46.13 22.98 20.46
N ASP A 32 -46.85 24.11 20.51
CA ASP A 32 -47.37 24.80 19.33
C ASP A 32 -46.41 25.88 18.80
N LEU A 33 -45.30 26.12 19.50
CA LEU A 33 -44.32 27.12 19.07
C LEU A 33 -43.60 26.68 17.79
N THR A 34 -43.66 27.52 16.77
CA THR A 34 -42.91 27.33 15.53
C THR A 34 -41.56 28.06 15.56
N ASP A 35 -40.67 27.73 14.62
CA ASP A 35 -39.40 28.43 14.45
C ASP A 35 -39.58 29.94 14.25
N GLN A 36 -40.68 30.33 13.59
CA GLN A 36 -41.00 31.74 13.32
C GLN A 36 -41.51 32.47 14.59
N ASP A 37 -42.18 31.77 15.50
CA ASP A 37 -42.63 32.35 16.77
C ASP A 37 -41.44 32.60 17.71
N LEU A 38 -40.51 31.65 17.78
CA LEU A 38 -39.27 31.81 18.53
C LEU A 38 -38.39 32.94 17.94
N GLU A 39 -38.43 33.14 16.61
CA GLU A 39 -37.74 34.27 15.97
C GLU A 39 -38.33 35.62 16.40
N LYS A 40 -39.66 35.72 16.44
CA LYS A 40 -40.36 36.92 16.90
C LYS A 40 -40.12 37.21 18.38
N LEU A 41 -39.88 36.17 19.19
CA LEU A 41 -39.46 36.30 20.59
C LEU A 41 -37.99 36.72 20.74
N GLY A 42 -37.24 36.84 19.65
CA GLY A 42 -35.84 37.23 19.67
C GLY A 42 -34.87 36.11 20.04
N VAL A 43 -35.29 34.84 19.95
CA VAL A 43 -34.43 33.69 20.24
C VAL A 43 -33.48 33.45 19.05
N VAL A 44 -32.17 33.34 19.31
CA VAL A 44 -31.18 33.14 18.25
C VAL A 44 -31.31 31.77 17.59
N LEU A 45 -30.99 31.67 16.29
CA LEU A 45 -31.24 30.49 15.46
C LEU A 45 -30.76 29.15 16.08
N GLY A 46 -29.59 29.15 16.72
CA GLY A 46 -29.05 27.94 17.36
C GLY A 46 -29.91 27.45 18.52
N ASP A 47 -30.42 28.38 19.33
CA ASP A 47 -31.26 28.07 20.48
C ASP A 47 -32.68 27.69 20.03
N ARG A 48 -33.20 28.34 18.98
CA ARG A 48 -34.49 27.96 18.36
C ARG A 48 -34.50 26.49 17.95
N ARG A 49 -33.44 26.02 17.27
CA ARG A 49 -33.35 24.62 16.82
C ARG A 49 -33.28 23.63 17.98
N LYS A 50 -32.59 23.99 19.07
CA LYS A 50 -32.52 23.17 20.29
C LYS A 50 -33.85 23.15 21.04
N MET A 51 -34.53 24.31 21.19
CA MET A 51 -35.85 24.39 21.80
C MET A 51 -36.87 23.56 21.03
N LEU A 52 -36.93 23.68 19.69
CA LEU A 52 -37.84 22.89 18.85
C LEU A 52 -37.57 21.37 18.95
N ARG A 53 -36.31 20.95 19.04
CA ARG A 53 -35.96 19.53 19.28
C ARG A 53 -36.40 19.06 20.67
N ALA A 54 -36.21 19.89 21.70
CA ALA A 54 -36.65 19.58 23.06
C ALA A 54 -38.18 19.52 23.17
N ILE A 55 -38.89 20.40 22.47
CA ILE A 55 -40.35 20.40 22.35
C ILE A 55 -40.83 19.12 21.64
N ALA A 56 -40.21 18.76 20.52
CA ALA A 56 -40.53 17.51 19.80
C ALA A 56 -40.28 16.26 20.68
N ALA A 57 -39.23 16.27 21.51
CA ALA A 57 -38.93 15.18 22.44
C ALA A 57 -39.97 15.07 23.58
N MET A 58 -40.60 16.18 23.99
CA MET A 58 -41.69 16.16 24.96
C MET A 58 -43.02 15.69 24.37
N ALA A 59 -43.24 15.88 23.07
CA ALA A 59 -44.46 15.50 22.36
C ALA A 59 -44.56 13.98 22.05
N GLY A 60 -43.65 13.15 22.58
CA GLY A 60 -43.74 11.69 22.47
C GLY A 60 -43.58 11.12 21.06
N VAL A 61 -42.93 11.85 20.15
CA VAL A 61 -42.59 11.37 18.80
C VAL A 61 -41.13 10.88 18.82
N PRO A 62 -40.84 9.60 18.55
CA PRO A 62 -39.52 9.02 18.81
C PRO A 62 -38.48 9.48 17.79
N ALA A 63 -37.47 10.21 18.27
CA ALA A 63 -36.19 10.42 17.59
C ALA A 63 -35.21 9.29 17.96
N ALA A 64 -34.57 8.71 16.96
CA ALA A 64 -33.63 7.59 17.05
C ALA A 64 -32.48 7.84 18.04
N GLY A 65 -32.32 6.92 19.00
CA GLY A 65 -31.31 6.96 20.05
C GLY A 65 -30.00 6.27 19.69
N ALA A 66 -28.91 6.88 20.14
CA ALA A 66 -27.62 6.22 20.35
C ALA A 66 -27.62 5.43 21.70
N PRO A 67 -26.75 4.42 21.87
CA PRO A 67 -26.93 3.34 22.84
C PRO A 67 -26.34 3.61 24.24
N PRO A 68 -26.82 2.95 25.31
CA PRO A 68 -26.06 2.74 26.55
C PRO A 68 -25.26 1.42 26.53
N ALA A 69 -24.14 1.42 27.27
CA ALA A 69 -23.18 0.32 27.44
C ALA A 69 -23.64 -0.72 28.51
N PRO A 70 -22.96 -1.88 28.64
CA PRO A 70 -23.60 -3.18 28.90
C PRO A 70 -23.63 -3.63 30.36
N ALA A 71 -24.57 -4.53 30.65
CA ALA A 71 -24.49 -5.48 31.76
C ALA A 71 -24.75 -6.90 31.25
N THR A 72 -24.00 -7.83 31.82
CA THR A 72 -23.68 -9.21 31.46
C THR A 72 -24.81 -10.26 31.56
N THR A 73 -24.62 -11.33 30.76
CA THR A 73 -25.04 -12.75 30.93
C THR A 73 -26.57 -13.03 30.85
N TYR A 74 -27.08 -13.87 29.94
CA TYR A 74 -27.02 -15.35 29.93
C TYR A 74 -27.66 -15.88 28.64
N VAL A 75 -27.25 -17.09 28.26
CA VAL A 75 -27.71 -17.91 27.12
C VAL A 75 -29.10 -18.48 27.35
N THR A 76 -29.99 -18.45 26.34
CA THR A 76 -30.85 -19.57 25.90
C THR A 76 -31.62 -19.24 24.61
N GLN A 77 -31.79 -20.28 23.79
CA GLN A 77 -32.42 -20.33 22.46
C GLN A 77 -33.91 -19.94 22.43
N GLU A 78 -34.37 -19.39 21.29
CA GLU A 78 -35.60 -19.70 20.51
C GLU A 78 -35.92 -18.53 19.53
N PRO A 79 -36.87 -18.63 18.58
CA PRO A 79 -36.98 -19.48 17.39
C PRO A 79 -37.04 -18.64 16.08
N ALA A 80 -37.09 -19.31 14.92
CA ALA A 80 -37.17 -18.70 13.59
C ALA A 80 -38.39 -17.78 13.39
N ALA A 81 -38.18 -16.62 12.74
CA ALA A 81 -39.24 -15.78 12.18
C ALA A 81 -38.80 -15.14 10.83
N SER A 82 -39.70 -15.26 9.86
CA SER A 82 -39.64 -14.89 8.44
C SER A 82 -39.45 -13.38 8.15
N PRO A 83 -39.15 -12.97 6.89
CA PRO A 83 -38.49 -11.70 6.58
C PRO A 83 -39.48 -10.53 6.50
N VAL A 84 -39.08 -9.38 7.04
CA VAL A 84 -39.83 -8.12 6.95
C VAL A 84 -39.27 -7.28 5.79
N SER A 85 -40.10 -7.18 4.74
CA SER A 85 -40.22 -6.11 3.74
C SER A 85 -39.38 -4.84 3.97
N ALA A 86 -38.46 -4.57 3.04
CA ALA A 86 -37.68 -3.34 2.95
C ALA A 86 -38.57 -2.10 2.75
N THR A 87 -38.56 -1.17 3.70
CA THR A 87 -39.07 0.19 3.51
C THR A 87 -38.03 1.03 2.79
N ALA A 88 -38.39 1.54 1.61
CA ALA A 88 -37.56 2.40 0.78
C ALA A 88 -37.19 3.70 1.51
N GLU A 89 -35.90 3.86 1.84
CA GLU A 89 -35.36 5.15 2.31
C GLU A 89 -34.98 6.03 1.12
N ALA A 90 -35.46 7.27 1.22
CA ALA A 90 -35.35 8.42 0.33
C ALA A 90 -33.95 8.64 -0.31
N THR A 91 -33.82 8.34 -1.60
CA THR A 91 -32.62 8.60 -2.41
C THR A 91 -32.73 9.94 -3.14
N GLY A 92 -31.98 10.95 -2.70
CA GLY A 92 -31.70 12.13 -3.51
C GLY A 92 -30.60 11.84 -4.54
N GLU A 93 -30.75 12.32 -5.77
CA GLU A 93 -29.84 12.00 -6.89
C GLU A 93 -29.28 13.27 -7.55
N ARG A 94 -27.98 13.27 -7.86
CA ARG A 94 -27.34 14.33 -8.65
C ARG A 94 -27.41 13.96 -10.12
N ARG A 95 -28.06 14.81 -10.92
CA ARG A 95 -28.31 14.55 -12.35
C ARG A 95 -28.01 15.77 -13.20
N TYR A 96 -27.68 15.52 -14.45
CA TYR A 96 -27.66 16.55 -15.48
C TYR A 96 -28.98 16.43 -16.24
N VAL A 97 -29.85 17.44 -16.14
CA VAL A 97 -31.19 17.37 -16.74
C VAL A 97 -31.43 18.58 -17.63
N THR A 98 -32.29 18.39 -18.63
CA THR A 98 -32.86 19.48 -19.41
C THR A 98 -34.18 19.89 -18.77
N VAL A 99 -34.25 21.15 -18.35
CA VAL A 99 -35.44 21.75 -17.74
C VAL A 99 -36.15 22.60 -18.78
N MET A 100 -37.44 22.35 -18.95
CA MET A 100 -38.32 23.14 -19.79
C MET A 100 -39.37 23.85 -18.92
N PHE A 101 -39.46 25.17 -19.05
CA PHE A 101 -40.56 25.97 -18.52
C PHE A 101 -41.47 26.41 -19.65
N CYS A 102 -42.77 26.28 -19.46
CA CYS A 102 -43.80 26.68 -20.40
C CYS A 102 -44.89 27.45 -19.67
N ASP A 103 -45.18 28.68 -20.12
CA ASP A 103 -46.07 29.63 -19.42
C ASP A 103 -47.00 30.33 -20.40
N LEU A 104 -48.25 30.60 -20.00
CA LEU A 104 -49.24 31.30 -20.83
C LEU A 104 -49.03 32.83 -20.78
N VAL A 105 -49.11 33.47 -21.94
CA VAL A 105 -48.99 34.92 -22.06
C VAL A 105 -50.34 35.59 -21.79
N GLY A 106 -50.36 36.55 -20.87
CA GLY A 106 -51.54 37.39 -20.61
C GLY A 106 -52.66 36.68 -19.83
N SER A 107 -52.34 35.63 -19.08
CA SER A 107 -53.30 34.85 -18.30
C SER A 107 -54.15 35.68 -17.34
N THR A 108 -53.56 36.69 -16.68
CA THR A 108 -54.29 37.60 -15.77
C THR A 108 -55.32 38.48 -16.49
N SER A 109 -55.03 38.90 -17.73
CA SER A 109 -55.98 39.67 -18.55
C SER A 109 -57.09 38.80 -19.13
N ILE A 110 -56.79 37.53 -19.42
CA ILE A 110 -57.77 36.56 -19.95
C ILE A 110 -58.67 36.06 -18.80
N SER A 111 -58.11 35.79 -17.62
CA SER A 111 -58.86 35.37 -16.43
C SER A 111 -59.79 36.46 -15.89
N ALA A 112 -59.53 37.73 -16.18
CA ALA A 112 -60.41 38.85 -15.83
C ALA A 112 -61.60 39.03 -16.79
N GLN A 113 -61.56 38.39 -17.96
CA GLN A 113 -62.59 38.49 -19.01
C GLN A 113 -63.47 37.23 -19.13
N LEU A 114 -63.13 36.16 -18.40
CA LEU A 114 -63.82 34.87 -18.42
C LEU A 114 -64.36 34.53 -17.03
N ASP A 115 -65.44 33.75 -16.97
CA ASP A 115 -65.87 33.14 -15.71
C ASP A 115 -64.80 32.16 -15.17
N ALA A 116 -64.78 31.95 -13.85
CA ALA A 116 -63.80 31.07 -13.20
C ALA A 116 -63.86 29.62 -13.70
N GLU A 117 -65.05 29.10 -14.05
CA GLU A 117 -65.20 27.76 -14.64
C GLU A 117 -64.66 27.73 -16.08
N GLU A 118 -64.97 28.75 -16.88
CA GLU A 118 -64.51 28.85 -18.26
C GLU A 118 -62.98 29.03 -18.36
N TRP A 119 -62.39 29.81 -17.45
CA TRP A 119 -60.94 29.97 -17.34
C TRP A 119 -60.27 28.66 -16.93
N ARG A 120 -60.83 27.95 -15.94
CA ARG A 120 -60.30 26.66 -15.49
C ARG A 120 -60.31 25.64 -16.62
N ASP A 121 -61.40 25.52 -17.37
CA ASP A 121 -61.52 24.57 -18.49
C ASP A 121 -60.52 24.88 -19.60
N LEU A 122 -60.33 26.17 -19.90
CA LEU A 122 -59.42 26.63 -20.94
C LEU A 122 -57.94 26.39 -20.56
N VAL A 123 -57.56 26.65 -19.31
CA VAL A 123 -56.21 26.36 -18.80
C VAL A 123 -55.97 24.85 -18.67
N SER A 124 -56.97 24.07 -18.21
CA SER A 124 -56.85 22.61 -18.11
C SER A 124 -56.61 21.98 -19.48
N ALA A 125 -57.37 22.39 -20.50
CA ALA A 125 -57.21 21.88 -21.86
C ALA A 125 -55.80 22.16 -22.43
N TYR A 126 -55.22 23.33 -22.13
CA TYR A 126 -53.85 23.65 -22.49
C TYR A 126 -52.82 22.82 -21.72
N LEU A 127 -52.93 22.77 -20.38
CA LEU A 127 -51.97 22.04 -19.54
C LEU A 127 -51.98 20.54 -19.83
N ASP A 128 -53.13 19.97 -20.20
CA ASP A 128 -53.25 18.57 -20.59
C ASP A 128 -52.58 18.34 -21.94
N ALA A 129 -52.85 19.19 -22.95
CA ALA A 129 -52.17 19.11 -24.24
C ALA A 129 -50.64 19.27 -24.13
N ALA A 130 -50.19 20.18 -23.26
CA ALA A 130 -48.77 20.40 -23.02
C ALA A 130 -48.12 19.26 -22.22
N SER A 131 -48.84 18.68 -21.24
CA SER A 131 -48.39 17.50 -20.51
C SER A 131 -48.26 16.29 -21.43
N THR A 132 -49.22 16.06 -22.32
CA THR A 132 -49.16 14.99 -23.33
C THR A 132 -47.95 15.15 -24.25
N ALA A 133 -47.69 16.36 -24.78
CA ALA A 133 -46.53 16.61 -25.63
C ALA A 133 -45.19 16.35 -24.91
N VAL A 134 -45.13 16.61 -23.59
CA VAL A 134 -43.96 16.30 -22.75
C VAL A 134 -43.80 14.79 -22.57
N THR A 135 -44.87 14.09 -22.18
CA THR A 135 -44.81 12.66 -21.84
C THR A 135 -44.64 11.77 -23.06
N GLU A 136 -45.22 12.12 -24.21
CA GLU A 136 -44.99 11.43 -25.49
C GLU A 136 -43.53 11.48 -25.92
N MET A 137 -42.87 12.61 -25.63
CA MET A 137 -41.44 12.76 -25.83
C MET A 137 -40.66 12.26 -24.61
N GLY A 138 -41.23 11.43 -23.74
CA GLY A 138 -40.61 10.77 -22.58
C GLY A 138 -40.20 11.69 -21.42
N GLY A 139 -40.59 12.96 -21.44
CA GLY A 139 -40.30 13.92 -20.38
C GLY A 139 -41.22 13.71 -19.17
N HIS A 140 -40.75 14.12 -18.00
CA HIS A 140 -41.51 14.07 -16.75
C HIS A 140 -42.02 15.47 -16.39
N VAL A 141 -43.34 15.64 -16.25
CA VAL A 141 -43.94 16.89 -15.77
C VAL A 141 -43.75 16.95 -14.26
N ALA A 142 -42.79 17.75 -13.80
CA ALA A 142 -42.41 17.82 -12.39
C ALA A 142 -43.40 18.64 -11.56
N LYS A 143 -43.84 19.80 -12.05
CA LYS A 143 -44.84 20.66 -11.38
C LYS A 143 -45.73 21.37 -12.40
N LYS A 144 -47.04 21.42 -12.15
CA LYS A 144 -47.99 22.36 -12.80
C LYS A 144 -48.04 23.62 -11.92
N LEU A 145 -47.71 24.78 -12.48
CA LEU A 145 -47.55 26.06 -11.78
C LEU A 145 -48.63 27.03 -12.26
N GLY A 146 -49.85 26.91 -11.75
CA GLY A 146 -50.97 27.75 -12.17
C GLY A 146 -51.32 27.55 -13.65
N ASP A 147 -50.95 28.53 -14.49
CA ASP A 147 -51.11 28.58 -15.94
C ASP A 147 -49.87 28.13 -16.74
N GLY A 148 -48.85 27.61 -16.05
CA GLY A 148 -47.64 27.06 -16.65
C GLY A 148 -47.28 25.65 -16.17
N LEU A 149 -46.27 25.04 -16.77
CA LEU A 149 -45.69 23.77 -16.33
C LEU A 149 -44.16 23.78 -16.39
N MET A 150 -43.57 23.01 -15.48
CA MET A 150 -42.15 22.68 -15.46
C MET A 150 -42.00 21.19 -15.80
N ALA A 151 -41.23 20.90 -16.84
CA ALA A 151 -40.93 19.55 -17.29
C ALA A 151 -39.43 19.26 -17.27
N LEU A 152 -39.09 18.02 -16.98
CA LEU A 152 -37.72 17.51 -16.93
C LEU A 152 -37.54 16.42 -17.97
N PHE A 153 -36.45 16.54 -18.72
CA PHE A 153 -35.94 15.50 -19.60
C PHE A 153 -34.57 15.12 -19.04
N GLY A 154 -34.36 13.85 -18.70
CA GLY A 154 -33.26 13.46 -17.78
C GLY A 154 -33.72 12.77 -16.49
N TYR A 155 -35.03 12.79 -16.21
CA TYR A 155 -35.64 12.33 -14.97
C TYR A 155 -37.02 11.71 -15.23
N PRO A 156 -37.38 10.57 -14.61
CA PRO A 156 -36.57 9.73 -13.73
C PRO A 156 -35.51 8.89 -14.47
N ALA A 157 -35.52 8.90 -15.81
CA ALA A 157 -34.51 8.26 -16.65
C ALA A 157 -33.90 9.29 -17.63
N ALA A 158 -32.57 9.31 -17.75
CA ALA A 158 -31.88 10.17 -18.69
C ALA A 158 -31.70 9.48 -20.04
N GLN A 159 -31.78 10.26 -21.11
CA GLN A 159 -31.57 9.79 -22.48
C GLN A 159 -30.64 10.76 -23.21
N GLU A 160 -29.87 10.21 -24.14
CA GLU A 160 -28.80 10.93 -24.84
C GLU A 160 -29.29 12.12 -25.67
N ASN A 161 -30.60 12.16 -25.93
CA ASN A 161 -31.28 13.19 -26.69
C ASN A 161 -32.29 13.97 -25.84
N ASP A 162 -32.09 14.09 -24.52
CA ASP A 162 -33.00 14.82 -23.62
C ASP A 162 -33.23 16.28 -24.06
N ALA A 163 -32.18 16.99 -24.50
CA ALA A 163 -32.31 18.34 -25.04
C ALA A 163 -33.08 18.37 -26.38
N GLU A 164 -32.86 17.37 -27.25
CA GLU A 164 -33.60 17.22 -28.51
C GLU A 164 -35.07 16.89 -28.22
N ARG A 165 -35.35 16.00 -27.27
CA ARG A 165 -36.69 15.59 -26.87
C ARG A 165 -37.43 16.74 -26.21
N ALA A 166 -36.76 17.53 -25.36
CA ALA A 166 -37.31 18.76 -24.81
C ALA A 166 -37.62 19.79 -25.92
N ALA A 167 -36.72 19.98 -26.88
CA ALA A 167 -36.92 20.87 -28.02
C ALA A 167 -38.06 20.41 -28.95
N ARG A 168 -38.17 19.11 -29.23
CA ARG A 168 -39.29 18.51 -29.98
C ARG A 168 -40.61 18.63 -29.20
N ALA A 169 -40.59 18.37 -27.89
CA ALA A 169 -41.75 18.56 -27.01
C ALA A 169 -42.22 20.01 -27.03
N ALA A 170 -41.30 20.98 -26.90
CA ALA A 170 -41.62 22.41 -26.97
C ALA A 170 -42.27 22.81 -28.31
N LEU A 171 -41.75 22.31 -29.44
CA LEU A 171 -42.37 22.54 -30.75
C LEU A 171 -43.73 21.83 -30.88
N SER A 172 -43.89 20.65 -30.29
CA SER A 172 -45.18 19.94 -30.23
C SER A 172 -46.20 20.69 -29.38
N ILE A 173 -45.80 21.30 -28.25
CA ILE A 173 -46.67 22.16 -27.42
C ILE A 173 -47.17 23.35 -28.24
N GLN A 174 -46.29 24.04 -28.98
CA GLN A 174 -46.70 25.16 -29.84
C GLN A 174 -47.71 24.73 -30.93
N ARG A 175 -47.53 23.55 -31.53
CA ARG A 175 -48.48 22.99 -32.51
C ARG A 175 -49.82 22.61 -31.88
N ALA A 176 -49.79 21.98 -30.70
CA ALA A 176 -50.99 21.60 -29.96
C ALA A 176 -51.79 22.85 -29.55
N LEU A 177 -51.10 23.92 -29.15
CA LEU A 177 -51.73 25.19 -28.80
C LEU A 177 -52.37 25.88 -30.02
N ALA A 178 -51.73 25.80 -31.19
CA ALA A 178 -52.34 26.28 -32.45
C ALA A 178 -53.65 25.53 -32.77
N GLU A 179 -53.72 24.22 -32.48
CA GLU A 179 -54.95 23.44 -32.63
C GLU A 179 -56.05 23.83 -31.62
N VAL A 180 -55.66 24.05 -30.35
CA VAL A 180 -56.58 24.56 -29.32
C VAL A 180 -57.13 25.93 -29.73
N ASN A 181 -56.29 26.82 -30.27
CA ASN A 181 -56.73 28.14 -30.75
C ASN A 181 -57.67 28.08 -31.95
N ARG A 182 -57.51 27.12 -32.87
CA ARG A 182 -58.48 26.91 -33.96
C ARG A 182 -59.86 26.55 -33.43
N LYS A 183 -59.93 25.70 -32.40
CA LYS A 183 -61.19 25.35 -31.72
C LYS A 183 -61.76 26.53 -30.94
N ASN A 184 -60.92 27.28 -30.23
CA ASN A 184 -61.35 28.48 -29.50
C ASN A 184 -61.93 29.55 -30.43
N ALA A 185 -61.32 29.77 -31.61
CA ALA A 185 -61.83 30.69 -32.62
C ALA A 185 -63.23 30.31 -33.11
N SER A 186 -63.51 29.01 -33.29
CA SER A 186 -64.85 28.53 -33.66
C SER A 186 -65.89 28.65 -32.55
N ALA A 187 -65.46 28.79 -31.30
CA ALA A 187 -66.29 28.90 -30.10
C ALA A 187 -66.33 30.32 -29.51
N GLY A 188 -65.76 31.33 -30.19
CA GLY A 188 -65.70 32.72 -29.72
C GLY A 188 -64.78 32.96 -28.51
N LYS A 189 -63.90 32.02 -28.16
CA LYS A 189 -62.99 32.09 -27.01
C LYS A 189 -61.66 32.77 -27.38
N PRO A 190 -60.97 33.42 -26.42
CA PRO A 190 -59.69 34.10 -26.68
C PRO A 190 -58.58 33.13 -27.11
N ALA A 191 -57.66 33.63 -27.93
CA ALA A 191 -56.48 32.88 -28.36
C ALA A 191 -55.42 32.83 -27.25
N LEU A 192 -54.88 31.65 -27.00
CA LEU A 192 -53.82 31.38 -26.04
C LEU A 192 -52.45 31.38 -26.72
N ASN A 193 -51.45 32.01 -26.11
CA ASN A 193 -50.06 31.93 -26.55
C ASN A 193 -49.20 31.46 -25.39
N ALA A 194 -48.28 30.53 -25.65
CA ALA A 194 -47.31 30.07 -24.67
C ALA A 194 -45.91 30.52 -25.04
N ARG A 195 -45.10 30.78 -24.03
CA ARG A 195 -43.66 31.08 -24.13
C ARG A 195 -42.89 29.96 -23.46
N ILE A 196 -41.87 29.44 -24.14
CA ILE A 196 -41.14 28.25 -23.69
C ILE A 196 -39.65 28.56 -23.60
N GLY A 197 -39.06 28.24 -22.46
CA GLY A 197 -37.62 28.34 -22.21
C GLY A 197 -37.03 26.99 -21.85
N ILE A 198 -35.87 26.67 -22.44
CA ILE A 198 -35.17 25.40 -22.18
C ILE A 198 -33.72 25.70 -21.77
N GLU A 199 -33.28 25.06 -20.69
CA GLU A 199 -31.88 25.05 -20.23
C GLU A 199 -31.46 23.63 -19.85
N THR A 200 -30.17 23.32 -19.96
CA THR A 200 -29.59 22.07 -19.48
C THR A 200 -28.50 22.35 -18.45
N GLY A 201 -28.57 21.66 -17.31
CA GLY A 201 -27.53 21.82 -16.29
C GLY A 201 -27.61 20.79 -15.17
N ALA A 202 -26.63 20.85 -14.28
CA ALA A 202 -26.57 20.00 -13.11
C ALA A 202 -27.63 20.43 -12.09
N VAL A 203 -28.40 19.47 -11.62
CA VAL A 203 -29.38 19.63 -10.55
C VAL A 203 -29.25 18.49 -9.54
N VAL A 204 -29.70 18.75 -8.32
CA VAL A 204 -29.95 17.72 -7.31
C VAL A 204 -31.46 17.60 -7.18
N ILE A 205 -31.97 16.38 -7.32
CA ILE A 205 -33.39 16.09 -7.11
C ILE A 205 -33.49 15.27 -5.83
N ASP A 206 -34.19 15.78 -4.83
CA ASP A 206 -34.40 15.04 -3.59
C ASP A 206 -35.55 14.02 -3.71
N ALA A 207 -35.76 13.23 -2.66
CA ALA A 207 -36.80 12.21 -2.65
C ALA A 207 -38.23 12.76 -2.65
N ALA A 208 -38.42 14.06 -2.36
CA ALA A 208 -39.70 14.75 -2.48
C ALA A 208 -39.92 15.30 -3.91
N GLY A 209 -38.95 15.14 -4.82
CA GLY A 209 -38.98 15.68 -6.17
C GLY A 209 -38.67 17.18 -6.24
N GLU A 210 -38.13 17.78 -5.17
CA GLU A 210 -37.64 19.15 -5.19
C GLU A 210 -36.31 19.22 -5.94
N ILE A 211 -36.16 20.26 -6.76
CA ILE A 211 -35.04 20.41 -7.68
C ILE A 211 -34.20 21.60 -7.26
N TYR A 212 -32.93 21.33 -6.98
CA TYR A 212 -31.96 22.34 -6.57
C TYR A 212 -30.86 22.46 -7.62
N GLY A 213 -30.54 23.69 -8.04
CA GLY A 213 -29.50 23.98 -9.02
C GLY A 213 -29.82 25.22 -9.84
N ASP A 214 -28.87 25.65 -10.66
CA ASP A 214 -29.03 26.87 -11.46
C ASP A 214 -29.91 26.65 -12.70
N ALA A 215 -30.04 25.41 -13.18
CA ALA A 215 -30.76 25.09 -14.42
C ALA A 215 -32.27 25.41 -14.40
N PRO A 216 -33.05 25.10 -13.34
CA PRO A 216 -34.45 25.53 -13.26
C PRO A 216 -34.61 27.05 -13.25
N ASN A 217 -33.74 27.75 -12.52
CA ASN A 217 -33.76 29.22 -12.44
C ASN A 217 -33.41 29.87 -13.78
N ALA A 218 -32.43 29.31 -14.50
CA ALA A 218 -32.06 29.75 -15.83
C ALA A 218 -33.16 29.45 -16.88
N ALA A 219 -33.74 28.25 -16.90
CA ALA A 219 -34.84 27.89 -17.80
C ALA A 219 -36.06 28.82 -17.65
N ALA A 220 -36.45 29.14 -16.40
CA ALA A 220 -37.53 30.08 -16.13
C ALA A 220 -37.23 31.50 -16.66
N ARG A 221 -35.98 31.97 -16.54
CA ARG A 221 -35.57 33.29 -17.06
C ARG A 221 -35.48 33.32 -18.58
N VAL A 222 -35.02 32.23 -19.19
CA VAL A 222 -35.01 32.07 -20.66
C VAL A 222 -36.45 32.09 -21.20
N GLN A 223 -37.38 31.44 -20.50
CA GLN A 223 -38.80 31.47 -20.83
C GLN A 223 -39.39 32.89 -20.72
N ALA A 224 -39.00 33.67 -19.71
CA ALA A 224 -39.47 35.03 -19.54
C ALA A 224 -39.01 35.99 -20.67
N LEU A 225 -37.87 35.70 -21.30
CA LEU A 225 -37.33 36.44 -22.45
C LEU A 225 -37.87 35.96 -23.81
N ALA A 226 -38.64 34.87 -23.85
CA ALA A 226 -39.23 34.37 -25.08
C ALA A 226 -40.43 35.22 -25.52
N GLU A 227 -40.46 35.58 -26.81
CA GLU A 227 -41.63 36.20 -27.46
C GLU A 227 -42.84 35.25 -27.41
N PRO A 228 -44.10 35.76 -27.35
CA PRO A 228 -45.29 34.92 -27.37
C PRO A 228 -45.30 33.96 -28.56
N GLY A 229 -45.53 32.66 -28.30
CA GLY A 229 -45.57 31.62 -29.35
C GLY A 229 -44.19 31.11 -29.79
N THR A 230 -43.11 31.43 -29.06
CA THR A 230 -41.76 31.01 -29.40
C THR A 230 -41.14 30.06 -28.38
N VAL A 231 -40.12 29.33 -28.82
CA VAL A 231 -39.28 28.47 -27.98
C VAL A 231 -37.87 29.06 -28.01
N VAL A 232 -37.35 29.44 -26.85
CA VAL A 232 -36.01 29.98 -26.69
C VAL A 232 -35.15 29.04 -25.86
N VAL A 233 -33.91 28.88 -26.29
CA VAL A 233 -32.94 28.00 -25.66
C VAL A 233 -31.61 28.74 -25.49
N THR A 234 -30.81 28.34 -24.51
CA THR A 234 -29.46 28.91 -24.35
C THR A 234 -28.46 28.28 -25.30
N ALA A 235 -27.29 28.90 -25.46
CA ALA A 235 -26.18 28.35 -26.23
C ALA A 235 -25.83 26.90 -25.84
N ARG A 236 -25.97 26.55 -24.55
CA ARG A 236 -25.69 25.21 -24.05
C ARG A 236 -26.67 24.17 -24.60
N VAL A 237 -27.97 24.49 -24.62
CA VAL A 237 -28.99 23.63 -25.23
C VAL A 237 -28.85 23.62 -26.75
N GLN A 238 -28.58 24.77 -27.36
CA GLN A 238 -28.38 24.88 -28.81
C GLN A 238 -27.22 24.00 -29.28
N HIS A 239 -26.08 23.99 -28.57
CA HIS A 239 -24.95 23.13 -28.90
C HIS A 239 -25.29 21.63 -28.84
N GLN A 240 -26.22 21.22 -27.97
CA GLN A 240 -26.65 19.83 -27.84
C GLN A 240 -27.66 19.39 -28.92
N VAL A 241 -28.36 20.36 -29.52
CA VAL A 241 -29.36 20.10 -30.57
C VAL A 241 -28.95 20.66 -31.93
N ALA A 242 -27.68 21.05 -32.07
CA ALA A 242 -27.14 21.66 -33.28
C ALA A 242 -27.24 20.69 -34.46
N GLY A 243 -27.71 21.18 -35.61
CA GLY A 243 -27.97 20.37 -36.80
C GLY A 243 -29.28 19.56 -36.76
N LEU A 244 -29.88 19.35 -35.58
CA LEU A 244 -31.17 18.67 -35.41
C LEU A 244 -32.36 19.63 -35.48
N PHE A 245 -32.13 20.94 -35.39
CA PHE A 245 -33.15 21.96 -35.56
C PHE A 245 -32.60 23.19 -36.28
N VAL A 246 -33.46 23.88 -37.01
CA VAL A 246 -33.21 25.24 -37.51
C VAL A 246 -33.39 26.20 -36.33
N VAL A 247 -32.36 26.99 -36.04
CA VAL A 247 -32.33 27.97 -34.94
C VAL A 247 -31.96 29.36 -35.46
N GLU A 248 -32.46 30.41 -34.81
CA GLU A 248 -32.10 31.81 -35.05
C GLU A 248 -31.40 32.39 -33.82
N ASP A 249 -30.28 33.09 -34.02
CA ASP A 249 -29.56 33.79 -32.94
C ASP A 249 -30.36 35.02 -32.47
N ARG A 250 -30.52 35.17 -31.15
CA ARG A 250 -31.20 36.30 -30.49
C ARG A 250 -30.25 37.16 -29.64
N GLY A 251 -28.93 36.96 -29.80
CA GLY A 251 -27.88 37.77 -29.17
C GLY A 251 -27.62 37.42 -27.70
N SER A 252 -26.74 38.19 -27.08
CA SER A 252 -26.34 38.02 -25.67
C SER A 252 -27.25 38.82 -24.72
N HIS A 253 -27.72 38.18 -23.66
CA HIS A 253 -28.64 38.76 -22.66
C HIS A 253 -28.07 38.60 -21.25
N GLU A 254 -28.20 39.63 -20.41
CA GLU A 254 -27.86 39.53 -18.99
C GLU A 254 -29.02 38.91 -18.19
N LEU A 255 -28.79 37.73 -17.61
CA LEU A 255 -29.76 37.08 -16.72
C LEU A 255 -29.46 37.45 -15.27
N LYS A 256 -30.40 38.10 -14.58
CA LYS A 256 -30.24 38.54 -13.17
C LYS A 256 -29.72 37.42 -12.27
N GLY A 257 -28.49 37.52 -11.74
CA GLY A 257 -27.90 36.51 -10.85
C GLY A 257 -27.07 35.42 -11.57
N VAL A 258 -26.79 35.60 -12.86
CA VAL A 258 -25.73 34.88 -13.59
C VAL A 258 -24.62 35.90 -13.87
N PRO A 259 -23.35 35.62 -13.51
CA PRO A 259 -22.27 36.61 -13.61
C PRO A 259 -21.78 36.90 -15.04
N GLU A 260 -22.18 36.11 -16.04
CA GLU A 260 -21.80 36.26 -17.45
C GLU A 260 -23.04 36.41 -18.35
N SER A 261 -22.91 37.19 -19.44
CA SER A 261 -23.98 37.35 -20.44
C SER A 261 -24.25 36.04 -21.18
N VAL A 262 -25.52 35.62 -21.29
CA VAL A 262 -25.92 34.34 -21.90
C VAL A 262 -26.49 34.58 -23.30
N THR A 263 -25.94 33.90 -24.31
CA THR A 263 -26.47 33.93 -25.68
C THR A 263 -27.70 33.04 -25.82
N LEU A 264 -28.76 33.58 -26.43
CA LEU A 264 -30.05 32.92 -26.61
C LEU A 264 -30.33 32.62 -28.09
N TYR A 265 -30.99 31.50 -28.35
CA TYR A 265 -31.39 31.05 -29.68
C TYR A 265 -32.88 30.72 -29.71
N ARG A 266 -33.57 31.10 -30.79
CA ARG A 266 -34.96 30.73 -31.06
C ARG A 266 -35.01 29.45 -31.89
N LEU A 267 -35.70 28.42 -31.41
CA LEU A 267 -35.95 27.17 -32.15
C LEU A 267 -37.08 27.36 -33.17
N VAL A 268 -36.85 26.98 -34.43
CA VAL A 268 -37.79 27.15 -35.56
C VAL A 268 -38.43 25.82 -36.00
N ARG A 269 -37.66 24.77 -36.31
CA ARG A 269 -38.17 23.44 -36.73
C ARG A 269 -37.11 22.32 -36.67
N ALA A 270 -37.51 21.03 -36.67
CA ALA A 270 -36.60 19.87 -36.59
C ALA A 270 -36.05 19.35 -37.94
N SER A 271 -34.90 18.64 -37.90
CA SER A 271 -34.15 17.93 -38.95
C SER A 271 -34.16 16.41 -38.64
N GLY A 272 -34.21 15.48 -39.62
CA GLY A 272 -34.60 14.06 -39.38
C GLY A 272 -33.55 12.93 -39.60
N GLY A 273 -33.62 11.85 -38.79
CA GLY A 273 -33.08 10.48 -39.04
C GLY A 273 -32.51 9.74 -37.79
N GLY A 274 -32.79 8.42 -37.57
CA GLY A 274 -32.45 7.60 -36.36
C GLY A 274 -32.08 6.09 -36.57
N ARG A 275 -31.38 5.50 -35.56
CA ARG A 275 -30.46 4.32 -35.42
C ARG A 275 -30.86 2.89 -35.94
N ARG A 276 -29.87 1.94 -36.04
CA ARG A 276 -29.97 0.46 -35.78
C ARG A 276 -28.62 -0.31 -35.72
N ALA A 277 -28.61 -1.42 -34.94
CA ALA A 277 -27.49 -2.18 -34.33
C ALA A 277 -27.19 -3.60 -34.92
N GLY A 278 -26.10 -4.26 -34.48
CA GLY A 278 -25.91 -5.73 -34.61
C GLY A 278 -24.56 -6.34 -34.12
N GLN A 279 -24.67 -7.48 -33.39
CA GLN A 279 -23.76 -8.63 -33.15
C GLN A 279 -22.28 -8.46 -32.73
N ARG A 280 -21.87 -9.27 -31.72
CA ARG A 280 -20.56 -9.22 -31.05
C ARG A 280 -19.45 -10.01 -31.75
N HIS A 281 -18.35 -9.34 -31.99
CA HIS A 281 -17.03 -9.86 -32.35
C HIS A 281 -16.01 -9.15 -31.45
N LEU A 282 -14.96 -9.85 -31.00
CA LEU A 282 -13.76 -9.17 -30.52
C LEU A 282 -13.20 -8.35 -31.68
N ALA A 283 -12.84 -7.09 -31.41
CA ALA A 283 -12.28 -6.22 -32.45
C ALA A 283 -11.00 -6.84 -33.03
N PRO A 284 -10.78 -6.76 -34.36
CA PRO A 284 -9.53 -7.22 -34.96
C PRO A 284 -8.35 -6.42 -34.42
N LEU A 285 -7.19 -7.09 -34.27
CA LEU A 285 -5.94 -6.40 -33.91
C LEU A 285 -5.45 -5.63 -35.13
N VAL A 286 -5.53 -4.29 -35.09
CA VAL A 286 -5.15 -3.42 -36.22
C VAL A 286 -3.85 -2.68 -35.92
N GLY A 287 -2.93 -2.67 -36.90
CA GLY A 287 -1.76 -1.80 -36.87
C GLY A 287 -0.68 -2.24 -35.89
N ARG A 288 -0.61 -3.55 -35.58
CA ARG A 288 0.32 -4.16 -34.62
C ARG A 288 1.19 -5.26 -35.23
N GLU A 289 1.29 -5.27 -36.55
CA GLU A 289 2.01 -6.30 -37.31
C GLU A 289 3.52 -6.27 -37.00
N GLU A 290 4.09 -5.07 -36.82
CA GLU A 290 5.51 -4.90 -36.48
C GLU A 290 5.83 -5.38 -35.06
N GLU A 291 4.98 -5.04 -34.09
CA GLU A 291 5.12 -5.46 -32.70
C GLU A 291 4.98 -6.98 -32.56
N ILE A 292 3.98 -7.59 -33.21
CA ILE A 292 3.86 -9.06 -33.26
C ILE A 292 5.09 -9.68 -33.93
N ALA A 293 5.56 -9.14 -35.06
CA ALA A 293 6.75 -9.66 -35.73
C ALA A 293 7.99 -9.55 -34.84
N MET A 294 8.11 -8.49 -34.02
CA MET A 294 9.17 -8.34 -33.04
C MET A 294 9.07 -9.39 -31.92
N LEU A 295 7.87 -9.62 -31.36
CA LEU A 295 7.65 -10.67 -30.36
C LEU A 295 8.02 -12.05 -30.91
N MET A 296 7.61 -12.38 -32.14
CA MET A 296 7.95 -13.65 -32.80
C MET A 296 9.47 -13.80 -33.00
N ARG A 297 10.17 -12.74 -33.43
CA ARG A 297 11.65 -12.76 -33.56
C ARG A 297 12.34 -12.99 -32.21
N ARG A 298 11.83 -12.40 -31.13
CA ARG A 298 12.38 -12.56 -29.78
C ARG A 298 12.10 -13.96 -29.24
N TRP A 299 10.89 -14.48 -29.43
CA TRP A 299 10.54 -15.86 -29.10
C TRP A 299 11.46 -16.88 -29.77
N GLU A 300 11.74 -16.71 -31.06
CA GLU A 300 12.65 -17.60 -31.79
C GLU A 300 14.08 -17.64 -31.22
N ARG A 301 14.56 -16.51 -30.68
CA ARG A 301 15.85 -16.46 -29.98
C ARG A 301 15.79 -17.16 -28.64
N ALA A 302 14.76 -16.85 -27.84
CA ALA A 302 14.53 -17.49 -26.55
C ALA A 302 14.48 -19.01 -26.70
N ARG A 303 13.74 -19.53 -27.70
CA ARG A 303 13.67 -20.97 -27.98
C ARG A 303 15.04 -21.63 -28.23
N ARG A 304 16.01 -20.90 -28.79
CA ARG A 304 17.37 -21.40 -29.06
C ARG A 304 18.31 -21.32 -27.86
N GLY A 305 17.82 -20.87 -26.70
CA GLY A 305 18.58 -20.71 -25.46
C GLY A 305 19.03 -19.27 -25.17
N ASP A 306 18.85 -18.35 -26.11
CA ASP A 306 19.10 -16.91 -25.92
C ASP A 306 17.88 -16.26 -25.26
N GLY A 307 17.71 -16.43 -23.96
CA GLY A 307 16.54 -15.91 -23.25
C GLY A 307 16.29 -14.43 -23.52
N GLN A 308 15.03 -14.04 -23.68
CA GLN A 308 14.65 -12.67 -24.03
C GLN A 308 13.65 -12.13 -23.01
N LEU A 309 13.77 -10.85 -22.67
CA LEU A 309 12.79 -10.10 -21.90
C LEU A 309 12.24 -8.97 -22.77
N VAL A 310 10.92 -8.91 -22.92
CA VAL A 310 10.23 -7.85 -23.66
C VAL A 310 9.24 -7.16 -22.74
N MET A 311 9.38 -5.85 -22.61
CA MET A 311 8.43 -5.01 -21.89
C MET A 311 7.56 -4.24 -22.88
N ILE A 312 6.25 -4.47 -22.85
CA ILE A 312 5.24 -3.74 -23.62
C ILE A 312 4.75 -2.58 -22.76
N VAL A 313 5.04 -1.36 -23.19
CA VAL A 313 4.72 -0.13 -22.47
C VAL A 313 3.68 0.65 -23.24
N GLY A 314 2.66 1.15 -22.55
CA GLY A 314 1.67 2.05 -23.15
C GLY A 314 0.57 2.44 -22.18
N GLU A 315 -0.12 3.52 -22.50
CA GLU A 315 -1.29 4.01 -21.75
C GLU A 315 -2.40 2.93 -21.66
N PRO A 316 -3.31 3.02 -20.66
CA PRO A 316 -4.49 2.19 -20.59
C PRO A 316 -5.30 2.23 -21.91
N GLY A 317 -5.76 1.07 -22.39
CA GLY A 317 -6.56 0.96 -23.61
C GLY A 317 -5.80 0.91 -24.95
N LEU A 318 -4.45 0.98 -24.95
CA LEU A 318 -3.63 0.85 -26.17
C LEU A 318 -3.50 -0.57 -26.74
N GLY A 319 -4.07 -1.58 -26.08
CA GLY A 319 -4.09 -2.96 -26.54
C GLY A 319 -2.93 -3.85 -26.06
N LYS A 320 -2.31 -3.53 -24.89
CA LYS A 320 -1.21 -4.33 -24.31
C LYS A 320 -1.60 -5.80 -24.09
N SER A 321 -2.64 -6.08 -23.31
CA SER A 321 -3.15 -7.44 -23.07
C SER A 321 -3.62 -8.10 -24.36
N ARG A 322 -4.29 -7.33 -25.23
CA ARG A 322 -4.74 -7.81 -26.56
C ARG A 322 -3.58 -8.29 -27.44
N LEU A 323 -2.41 -7.65 -27.34
CA LEU A 323 -1.21 -8.08 -28.06
C LEU A 323 -0.70 -9.44 -27.55
N ILE A 324 -0.79 -9.71 -26.25
CA ILE A 324 -0.47 -11.01 -25.65
C ILE A 324 -1.48 -12.08 -26.12
N GLU A 325 -2.77 -11.77 -26.04
CA GLU A 325 -3.86 -12.65 -26.48
C GLU A 325 -3.73 -13.05 -27.95
N GLU A 326 -3.24 -12.15 -28.81
CA GLU A 326 -3.02 -12.42 -30.23
C GLU A 326 -1.70 -13.18 -30.47
N PHE A 327 -0.70 -12.94 -29.62
CA PHE A 327 0.60 -13.59 -29.70
C PHE A 327 0.54 -15.08 -29.26
N HIS A 328 -0.15 -15.38 -28.16
CA HIS A 328 -0.18 -16.73 -27.58
C HIS A 328 -0.70 -17.82 -28.56
N PRO A 329 -1.81 -17.63 -29.31
CA PRO A 329 -2.27 -18.61 -30.31
C PRO A 329 -1.26 -18.88 -31.43
N ARG A 330 -0.39 -17.92 -31.76
CA ARG A 330 0.64 -18.06 -32.81
C ARG A 330 1.80 -18.95 -32.37
N LEU A 331 1.89 -19.30 -31.08
CA LEU A 331 2.90 -20.20 -30.55
C LEU A 331 2.48 -21.68 -30.52
N ARG A 332 1.20 -21.98 -30.81
CA ARG A 332 0.60 -23.31 -30.62
C ARG A 332 1.30 -24.45 -31.34
N GLU A 333 2.00 -24.18 -32.43
CA GLU A 333 2.74 -25.20 -33.21
C GLU A 333 4.04 -25.65 -32.53
N VAL A 334 4.52 -24.94 -31.51
CA VAL A 334 5.77 -25.25 -30.80
C VAL A 334 5.44 -25.72 -29.39
N PRO A 335 5.90 -26.89 -28.92
CA PRO A 335 5.77 -27.29 -27.53
C PRO A 335 6.47 -26.27 -26.60
N HIS A 336 5.70 -25.64 -25.72
CA HIS A 336 6.20 -24.66 -24.77
C HIS A 336 5.34 -24.64 -23.51
N THR A 337 5.92 -24.14 -22.42
CA THR A 337 5.20 -23.86 -21.17
C THR A 337 4.75 -22.42 -21.18
N TRP A 338 3.46 -22.16 -20.98
CA TRP A 338 2.91 -20.81 -20.81
C TRP A 338 2.52 -20.60 -19.34
N VAL A 339 3.08 -19.57 -18.72
CA VAL A 339 2.73 -19.15 -17.37
C VAL A 339 2.31 -17.69 -17.43
N GLU A 340 1.16 -17.39 -16.84
CA GLU A 340 0.60 -16.04 -16.82
C GLU A 340 0.40 -15.60 -15.37
N TRP A 341 0.94 -14.43 -15.04
CA TRP A 341 0.81 -13.78 -13.75
C TRP A 341 0.18 -12.41 -13.95
N SER A 342 -0.88 -12.11 -13.20
CA SER A 342 -1.57 -10.83 -13.28
C SER A 342 -1.39 -10.06 -11.97
N CYS A 343 -0.95 -8.81 -12.04
CA CYS A 343 -0.84 -7.96 -10.86
C CYS A 343 -2.18 -7.26 -10.57
N SER A 344 -2.55 -7.16 -9.29
CA SER A 344 -3.82 -6.58 -8.84
C SER A 344 -3.59 -5.22 -8.20
N GLN A 345 -4.42 -4.24 -8.58
CA GLN A 345 -4.40 -2.91 -7.97
C GLN A 345 -4.74 -2.94 -6.48
N LEU A 346 -5.55 -3.89 -6.01
CA LEU A 346 -5.93 -3.99 -4.59
C LEU A 346 -4.87 -4.70 -3.74
N LEU A 347 -4.05 -5.55 -4.37
CA LEU A 347 -3.11 -6.45 -3.69
C LEU A 347 -1.65 -6.09 -4.02
N GLN A 348 -1.39 -4.81 -4.30
CA GLN A 348 -0.04 -4.25 -4.60
C GLN A 348 0.95 -4.38 -3.44
N ASN A 349 0.48 -4.71 -2.24
CA ASN A 349 1.33 -4.92 -1.06
C ASN A 349 1.14 -6.33 -0.49
N THR A 350 0.64 -7.28 -1.28
CA THR A 350 0.55 -8.68 -0.88
C THR A 350 1.76 -9.41 -1.43
N PRO A 351 2.67 -9.92 -0.60
CA PRO A 351 3.91 -10.53 -1.09
C PRO A 351 3.64 -11.67 -2.07
N LEU A 352 4.20 -11.57 -3.27
CA LEU A 352 4.12 -12.60 -4.31
C LEU A 352 2.69 -12.99 -4.72
N HIS A 353 1.72 -12.07 -4.61
CA HIS A 353 0.32 -12.38 -4.91
C HIS A 353 0.08 -13.04 -6.27
N PRO A 354 0.64 -12.55 -7.41
CA PRO A 354 0.42 -13.19 -8.70
C PRO A 354 0.91 -14.65 -8.76
N ILE A 355 1.91 -14.99 -7.95
CA ILE A 355 2.50 -16.34 -7.88
C ILE A 355 1.65 -17.22 -6.97
N ALA A 356 1.21 -16.70 -5.82
CA ALA A 356 0.30 -17.40 -4.93
C ALA A 356 -1.03 -17.73 -5.64
N ASP A 357 -1.56 -16.78 -6.40
CA ASP A 357 -2.78 -16.98 -7.18
C ASP A 357 -2.62 -18.04 -8.27
N TRP A 358 -1.52 -17.97 -9.02
CA TRP A 358 -1.15 -19.02 -9.97
C TRP A 358 -1.01 -20.39 -9.28
N GLY A 359 -0.42 -20.44 -8.08
CA GLY A 359 -0.28 -21.65 -7.28
C GLY A 359 -1.63 -22.28 -6.93
N ARG A 360 -2.62 -21.47 -6.50
CA ARG A 360 -3.99 -21.92 -6.23
C ARG A 360 -4.67 -22.45 -7.49
N GLN A 361 -4.51 -21.78 -8.63
CA GLN A 361 -5.07 -22.25 -9.90
C GLN A 361 -4.42 -23.57 -10.37
N ARG A 362 -3.11 -23.73 -10.15
CA ARG A 362 -2.33 -24.87 -10.66
C ARG A 362 -2.42 -26.12 -9.79
N PHE A 363 -2.41 -25.96 -8.46
CA PHE A 363 -2.36 -27.04 -7.48
C PHE A 363 -3.68 -27.21 -6.72
N GLY A 364 -4.67 -26.34 -6.96
CA GLY A 364 -5.95 -26.33 -6.26
C GLY A 364 -5.97 -25.37 -5.06
N GLY A 365 -7.19 -24.98 -4.69
CA GLY A 365 -7.46 -24.11 -3.55
C GLY A 365 -7.65 -24.89 -2.23
N PRO A 366 -8.26 -24.26 -1.21
CA PRO A 366 -8.48 -24.85 0.12
C PRO A 366 -9.31 -26.15 0.13
N ASP A 367 -10.10 -26.39 -0.92
CA ASP A 367 -10.93 -27.60 -1.06
C ASP A 367 -10.11 -28.87 -1.32
N ILE A 368 -8.84 -28.72 -1.71
CA ILE A 368 -7.91 -29.85 -1.92
C ILE A 368 -7.03 -30.01 -0.68
N PRO A 369 -6.87 -31.24 -0.13
CA PRO A 369 -6.02 -31.49 1.02
C PRO A 369 -4.59 -30.97 0.83
N ALA A 370 -4.03 -30.32 1.87
CA ALA A 370 -2.71 -29.70 1.80
C ALA A 370 -1.61 -30.71 1.45
N GLU A 371 -1.70 -31.95 1.94
CA GLU A 371 -0.77 -33.03 1.66
C GLU A 371 -0.75 -33.39 0.17
N GLN A 372 -1.91 -33.37 -0.48
CA GLN A 372 -2.02 -33.65 -1.92
C GLN A 372 -1.41 -32.50 -2.73
N ARG A 373 -1.72 -31.25 -2.38
CA ARG A 373 -1.14 -30.06 -3.03
C ARG A 373 0.38 -30.04 -2.91
N LEU A 374 0.91 -30.41 -1.74
CA LEU A 374 2.34 -30.53 -1.50
C LEU A 374 2.97 -31.65 -2.32
N ALA A 375 2.34 -32.83 -2.41
CA ALA A 375 2.82 -33.94 -3.24
C ALA A 375 2.86 -33.58 -4.74
N ASP A 376 1.87 -32.83 -5.24
CA ASP A 376 1.83 -32.35 -6.63
C ASP A 376 2.95 -31.33 -6.92
N LEU A 377 3.26 -30.46 -5.96
CA LEU A 377 4.42 -29.57 -6.03
C LEU A 377 5.73 -30.37 -6.08
N GLU A 378 5.91 -31.33 -5.17
CA GLU A 378 7.12 -32.18 -5.12
C GLU A 378 7.32 -32.95 -6.43
N HIS A 379 6.24 -33.49 -7.00
CA HIS A 379 6.27 -34.14 -8.31
C HIS A 379 6.72 -33.18 -9.42
N THR A 380 6.20 -31.96 -9.41
CA THR A 380 6.56 -30.93 -10.40
C THR A 380 8.04 -30.53 -10.30
N LEU A 381 8.59 -30.44 -9.08
CA LEU A 381 10.01 -30.15 -8.85
C LEU A 381 10.91 -31.28 -9.35
N ALA A 382 10.52 -32.53 -9.11
CA ALA A 382 11.25 -33.70 -9.60
C ALA A 382 11.31 -33.75 -11.14
N LEU A 383 10.21 -33.40 -11.84
CA LEU A 383 10.15 -33.37 -13.31
C LEU A 383 11.15 -32.37 -13.92
N VAL A 384 11.49 -31.29 -13.19
CA VAL A 384 12.47 -30.29 -13.62
C VAL A 384 13.86 -30.51 -13.01
N ARG A 385 14.09 -31.66 -12.36
CA ARG A 385 15.36 -32.06 -11.72
C ARG A 385 15.82 -31.13 -10.60
N LEU A 386 14.87 -30.56 -9.86
CA LEU A 386 15.14 -29.92 -8.57
C LEU A 386 14.84 -30.89 -7.45
N ASP A 387 15.68 -30.89 -6.41
CA ASP A 387 15.47 -31.73 -5.22
C ASP A 387 14.20 -31.26 -4.47
N PRO A 388 13.15 -32.09 -4.40
CA PRO A 388 11.92 -31.74 -3.71
C PRO A 388 12.14 -31.53 -2.21
N THR A 389 13.09 -32.24 -1.60
CA THR A 389 13.34 -32.15 -0.15
C THR A 389 13.90 -30.79 0.25
N GLU A 390 14.73 -30.19 -0.61
CA GLU A 390 15.30 -28.86 -0.39
C GLU A 390 14.33 -27.74 -0.80
N ASN A 391 13.63 -27.90 -1.93
CA ASN A 391 12.90 -26.79 -2.56
C ASN A 391 11.42 -26.71 -2.15
N ALA A 392 10.74 -27.83 -1.88
CA ALA A 392 9.32 -27.79 -1.52
C ALA A 392 9.04 -27.02 -0.22
N PRO A 393 9.84 -27.17 0.87
CA PRO A 393 9.67 -26.36 2.08
C PRO A 393 9.81 -24.85 1.87
N LEU A 394 10.59 -24.43 0.86
CA LEU A 394 10.80 -23.02 0.55
C LEU A 394 9.67 -22.47 -0.33
N LEU A 395 9.19 -23.27 -1.29
CA LEU A 395 8.23 -22.82 -2.31
C LEU A 395 6.77 -22.93 -1.87
N ALA A 396 6.41 -23.96 -1.10
CA ALA A 396 5.03 -24.20 -0.69
C ALA A 396 4.36 -22.98 -0.01
N PRO A 397 5.01 -22.27 0.94
CA PRO A 397 4.42 -21.09 1.56
C PRO A 397 4.16 -19.94 0.58
N LEU A 398 4.96 -19.83 -0.49
CA LEU A 398 4.81 -18.80 -1.53
C LEU A 398 3.67 -19.11 -2.51
N LEU A 399 3.30 -20.39 -2.62
CA LEU A 399 2.22 -20.91 -3.46
C LEU A 399 0.91 -21.13 -2.69
N ASP A 400 0.84 -20.62 -1.46
CA ASP A 400 -0.30 -20.78 -0.56
C ASP A 400 -0.63 -22.24 -0.24
N ILE A 401 0.40 -23.08 -0.13
CA ILE A 401 0.32 -24.50 0.25
C ILE A 401 0.80 -24.63 1.71
N PRO A 402 -0.08 -25.01 2.65
CA PRO A 402 0.31 -25.23 4.04
C PRO A 402 1.39 -26.30 4.20
N LEU A 403 2.37 -26.05 5.07
CA LEU A 403 3.41 -27.01 5.42
C LEU A 403 3.16 -27.62 6.82
N PRO A 404 3.41 -28.92 6.99
CA PRO A 404 3.58 -29.53 8.30
C PRO A 404 4.71 -28.86 9.11
N GLN A 405 4.54 -28.73 10.43
CA GLN A 405 5.51 -28.03 11.29
C GLN A 405 6.93 -28.63 11.26
N ASP A 406 7.03 -29.96 11.16
CA ASP A 406 8.29 -30.70 11.07
C ASP A 406 9.03 -30.49 9.74
N ARG A 407 8.32 -29.99 8.73
CA ARG A 407 8.86 -29.66 7.40
C ARG A 407 9.16 -28.17 7.24
N ALA A 408 8.80 -27.33 8.21
CA ALA A 408 9.03 -25.90 8.13
C ALA A 408 10.53 -25.58 8.27
N PRO A 409 11.11 -24.74 7.39
CA PRO A 409 12.52 -24.40 7.47
C PRO A 409 12.82 -23.58 8.74
N THR A 410 13.75 -24.05 9.56
CA THR A 410 14.26 -23.32 10.74
C THR A 410 15.40 -22.39 10.32
N LEU A 411 15.05 -21.27 9.68
CA LEU A 411 16.00 -20.30 9.15
C LEU A 411 15.72 -18.90 9.69
N GLU A 412 16.75 -18.08 9.87
CA GLU A 412 16.61 -16.64 10.08
C GLU A 412 15.71 -16.02 8.99
N PRO A 413 14.82 -15.06 9.31
CA PRO A 413 13.86 -14.51 8.35
C PRO A 413 14.50 -14.01 7.06
N GLU A 414 15.64 -13.32 7.15
CA GLU A 414 16.34 -12.77 5.99
C GLU A 414 16.99 -13.84 5.11
N VAL A 415 17.41 -14.97 5.70
CA VAL A 415 17.93 -16.12 4.95
C VAL A 415 16.79 -16.86 4.29
N LEU A 416 15.70 -17.06 5.03
CA LEU A 416 14.50 -17.72 4.52
C LEU A 416 13.98 -16.98 3.29
N ARG A 417 13.76 -15.67 3.40
CA ARG A 417 13.35 -14.78 2.29
C ARG A 417 14.18 -15.00 1.02
N ARG A 418 15.49 -14.94 1.16
CA ARG A 418 16.40 -14.99 0.02
C ARG A 418 16.52 -16.38 -0.57
N ARG A 419 16.47 -17.42 0.26
CA ARG A 419 16.37 -18.82 -0.21
C ARG A 419 15.05 -19.08 -0.93
N GLN A 420 13.94 -18.52 -0.44
CA GLN A 420 12.63 -18.60 -1.08
C GLN A 420 12.64 -17.97 -2.48
N LEU A 421 13.11 -16.72 -2.61
CA LEU A 421 13.23 -16.04 -3.91
C LEU A 421 14.22 -16.76 -4.86
N THR A 422 15.31 -17.28 -4.32
CA THR A 422 16.29 -18.05 -5.08
C THR A 422 15.72 -19.38 -5.58
N ALA A 423 15.00 -20.11 -4.73
CA ALA A 423 14.33 -21.36 -5.10
C ALA A 423 13.30 -21.12 -6.20
N LEU A 424 12.50 -20.05 -6.09
CA LEU A 424 11.50 -19.69 -7.09
C LEU A 424 12.15 -19.32 -8.43
N THR A 425 13.23 -18.52 -8.40
CA THR A 425 14.03 -18.20 -9.58
C THR A 425 14.62 -19.47 -10.21
N ASN A 426 15.19 -20.37 -9.40
CA ASN A 426 15.78 -21.62 -9.86
C ASN A 426 14.74 -22.54 -10.48
N TRP A 427 13.52 -22.57 -9.94
CA TRP A 427 12.40 -23.33 -10.49
C TRP A 427 12.00 -22.85 -11.88
N VAL A 428 11.84 -21.53 -12.07
CA VAL A 428 11.56 -20.94 -13.38
C VAL A 428 12.67 -21.29 -14.38
N MET A 429 13.94 -21.17 -13.99
CA MET A 429 15.08 -21.47 -14.85
C MET A 429 15.20 -22.97 -15.18
N ALA A 430 14.94 -23.84 -14.20
CA ALA A 430 14.95 -25.29 -14.39
C ALA A 430 13.82 -25.74 -15.33
N GLY A 431 12.61 -25.20 -15.14
CA GLY A 431 11.47 -25.44 -16.02
C GLY A 431 11.76 -25.03 -17.46
N ALA A 432 12.32 -23.83 -17.67
CA ALA A 432 12.72 -23.36 -18.99
C ALA A 432 13.74 -24.33 -19.64
N ARG A 433 14.75 -24.80 -18.90
CA ARG A 433 15.74 -25.75 -19.44
C ARG A 433 15.14 -27.11 -19.85
N THR A 434 14.04 -27.53 -19.22
CA THR A 434 13.31 -28.74 -19.62
C THR A 434 12.51 -28.52 -20.91
N GLN A 435 11.82 -27.38 -21.01
CA GLN A 435 11.04 -27.00 -22.19
C GLN A 435 10.98 -25.47 -22.29
N PRO A 436 11.11 -24.88 -23.50
CA PRO A 436 10.98 -23.44 -23.67
C PRO A 436 9.76 -22.87 -22.95
N ALA A 437 9.96 -21.81 -22.18
CA ALA A 437 8.91 -21.23 -21.33
C ALA A 437 8.64 -19.78 -21.71
N VAL A 438 7.35 -19.41 -21.75
CA VAL A 438 6.90 -18.03 -21.80
C VAL A 438 6.32 -17.67 -20.43
N LEU A 439 6.85 -16.61 -19.84
CA LEU A 439 6.35 -16.03 -18.61
C LEU A 439 5.74 -14.66 -18.94
N ALA A 440 4.41 -14.60 -19.01
CA ALA A 440 3.66 -13.37 -19.25
C ALA A 440 3.22 -12.74 -17.92
N LEU A 441 3.66 -11.51 -17.67
CA LEU A 441 3.29 -10.72 -16.52
C LEU A 441 2.49 -9.50 -16.94
N GLU A 442 1.23 -9.45 -16.50
CA GLU A 442 0.34 -8.34 -16.78
C GLU A 442 0.34 -7.30 -15.65
N ASP A 443 0.28 -6.03 -16.07
CA ASP A 443 0.09 -4.86 -15.22
C ASP A 443 1.15 -4.72 -14.10
N VAL A 444 2.42 -4.96 -14.40
CA VAL A 444 3.56 -4.98 -13.43
C VAL A 444 3.75 -3.68 -12.64
N HIS A 445 3.13 -2.59 -13.08
CA HIS A 445 3.09 -1.32 -12.35
C HIS A 445 2.32 -1.42 -11.03
N TRP A 446 1.55 -2.49 -10.83
CA TRP A 446 0.88 -2.88 -9.59
C TRP A 446 1.55 -4.09 -8.90
N ALA A 447 2.74 -4.52 -9.33
CA ALA A 447 3.43 -5.62 -8.68
C ALA A 447 3.90 -5.21 -7.27
N ASP A 448 3.79 -6.14 -6.32
CA ASP A 448 4.33 -5.95 -4.97
C ASP A 448 5.86 -5.90 -4.97
N PRO A 449 6.47 -5.24 -3.97
CA PRO A 449 7.94 -5.14 -3.85
C PRO A 449 8.66 -6.49 -3.96
N THR A 450 8.11 -7.55 -3.35
CA THR A 450 8.70 -8.89 -3.38
C THR A 450 8.61 -9.55 -4.76
N THR A 451 7.50 -9.39 -5.49
CA THR A 451 7.38 -9.79 -6.90
C THR A 451 8.37 -9.06 -7.80
N LEU A 452 8.56 -7.75 -7.58
CA LEU A 452 9.55 -6.96 -8.33
C LEU A 452 10.99 -7.43 -8.09
N GLU A 453 11.30 -7.89 -6.87
CA GLU A 453 12.60 -8.48 -6.53
C GLU A 453 12.81 -9.83 -7.23
N LEU A 454 11.81 -10.70 -7.24
CA LEU A 454 11.84 -11.95 -8.01
C LEU A 454 12.09 -11.67 -9.50
N LEU A 455 11.38 -10.70 -10.08
CA LEU A 455 11.53 -10.34 -11.49
C LEU A 455 12.91 -9.83 -11.82
N ARG A 456 13.54 -9.07 -10.91
CA ARG A 456 14.95 -8.68 -11.04
C ARG A 456 15.84 -9.92 -11.14
N GLY A 457 15.67 -10.89 -10.24
CA GLY A 457 16.42 -12.15 -10.26
C GLY A 457 16.25 -12.94 -11.57
N ILE A 458 15.02 -13.03 -12.08
CA ILE A 458 14.71 -13.68 -13.36
C ILE A 458 15.36 -12.90 -14.54
N ALA A 459 15.24 -11.57 -14.55
CA ALA A 459 15.76 -10.72 -15.63
C ALA A 459 17.30 -10.77 -15.73
N GLU A 460 17.99 -10.88 -14.60
CA GLU A 460 19.45 -10.96 -14.51
C GLU A 460 20.00 -12.34 -14.91
N ARG A 461 19.33 -13.43 -14.52
CA ARG A 461 19.78 -14.81 -14.79
C ARG A 461 19.23 -15.41 -16.09
N GLY A 462 18.13 -14.88 -16.62
CA GLY A 462 17.40 -15.46 -17.74
C GLY A 462 18.10 -15.40 -19.10
N ALA A 463 19.22 -14.68 -19.23
CA ALA A 463 19.90 -14.44 -20.51
C ALA A 463 20.32 -15.73 -21.25
N LEU A 464 20.65 -16.79 -20.49
CA LEU A 464 21.19 -18.06 -21.00
C LEU A 464 20.22 -19.24 -20.84
N ALA A 465 18.95 -18.96 -20.56
CA ALA A 465 17.90 -19.97 -20.46
C ALA A 465 16.93 -19.80 -21.64
N PRO A 466 16.27 -20.88 -22.10
CA PRO A 466 15.23 -20.77 -23.14
C PRO A 466 13.92 -20.22 -22.55
N LEU A 467 13.99 -19.00 -22.02
CA LEU A 467 12.95 -18.31 -21.29
C LEU A 467 12.59 -17.02 -22.04
N PHE A 468 11.30 -16.83 -22.28
CA PHE A 468 10.75 -15.60 -22.84
C PHE A 468 9.88 -14.89 -21.81
N VAL A 469 10.35 -13.77 -21.29
CA VAL A 469 9.60 -12.97 -20.30
C VAL A 469 8.90 -11.83 -21.02
N LEU A 470 7.57 -11.79 -20.93
CA LEU A 470 6.73 -10.73 -21.51
C LEU A 470 6.08 -9.93 -20.39
N ILE A 471 6.30 -8.63 -20.34
CA ILE A 471 5.84 -7.78 -19.24
C ILE A 471 4.98 -6.65 -19.80
N THR A 472 3.81 -6.38 -19.24
CA THR A 472 3.03 -5.17 -19.56
C THR A 472 3.15 -4.14 -18.46
N ALA A 473 3.36 -2.88 -18.84
CA ALA A 473 3.55 -1.79 -17.91
C ALA A 473 2.94 -0.49 -18.44
N ARG A 474 2.65 0.45 -17.53
CA ARG A 474 2.35 1.83 -17.89
C ARG A 474 3.65 2.66 -18.06
N PRO A 475 3.63 3.77 -18.80
CA PRO A 475 4.85 4.56 -19.09
C PRO A 475 5.59 5.09 -17.87
N GLU A 476 4.91 5.27 -16.74
CA GLU A 476 5.47 5.70 -15.45
C GLU A 476 6.28 4.61 -14.75
N PHE A 477 6.08 3.34 -15.10
CA PHE A 477 6.80 2.23 -14.49
C PHE A 477 8.30 2.36 -14.76
N ARG A 478 9.10 2.16 -13.70
CA ARG A 478 10.55 2.13 -13.79
C ARG A 478 11.01 0.75 -13.35
N PRO A 479 11.55 -0.08 -14.27
CA PRO A 479 11.97 -1.41 -13.92
C PRO A 479 13.11 -1.34 -12.88
N PRO A 480 13.08 -2.17 -11.82
CA PRO A 480 14.11 -2.22 -10.80
C PRO A 480 15.42 -2.89 -11.27
N TRP A 481 15.50 -3.34 -12.52
CA TRP A 481 16.68 -3.93 -13.14
C TRP A 481 17.25 -3.02 -14.24
N GLY A 482 18.57 -3.08 -14.44
CA GLY A 482 19.23 -2.39 -15.54
C GLY A 482 18.96 -3.06 -16.89
N MET A 483 18.84 -2.26 -17.95
CA MET A 483 18.67 -2.77 -19.32
C MET A 483 19.91 -3.55 -19.78
N ARG A 484 19.69 -4.75 -20.33
CA ARG A 484 20.71 -5.63 -20.91
C ARG A 484 20.45 -5.85 -22.41
N SER A 485 21.40 -6.46 -23.12
CA SER A 485 21.29 -6.71 -24.57
C SER A 485 20.17 -7.67 -24.97
N HIS A 486 19.74 -8.54 -24.05
CA HIS A 486 18.60 -9.45 -24.24
C HIS A 486 17.27 -8.87 -23.75
N HIS A 487 17.26 -7.61 -23.30
CA HIS A 487 16.06 -6.89 -22.93
C HIS A 487 15.62 -5.98 -24.09
N SER A 488 14.32 -5.83 -24.28
CA SER A 488 13.78 -4.85 -25.23
C SER A 488 12.45 -4.28 -24.76
N THR A 489 12.16 -3.07 -25.21
CA THR A 489 10.92 -2.37 -24.89
C THR A 489 10.14 -2.11 -26.17
N ILE A 490 8.86 -2.46 -26.17
CA ILE A 490 7.90 -2.14 -27.22
C ILE A 490 6.99 -1.04 -26.66
N SER A 491 7.15 0.19 -27.13
CA SER A 491 6.27 1.30 -26.78
C SER A 491 5.11 1.35 -27.75
N LEU A 492 3.90 1.05 -27.28
CA LEU A 492 2.70 1.13 -28.09
C LEU A 492 2.32 2.60 -28.29
N ALA A 493 2.28 3.04 -29.55
CA ALA A 493 1.69 4.32 -29.94
C ALA A 493 0.17 4.19 -30.16
N PRO A 494 -0.61 5.27 -30.03
CA PRO A 494 -1.98 5.31 -30.55
C PRO A 494 -2.02 4.98 -32.05
N LEU A 495 -3.16 4.48 -32.52
CA LEU A 495 -3.39 4.17 -33.93
C LEU A 495 -3.40 5.44 -34.77
N ASP A 496 -2.79 5.37 -35.96
CA ASP A 496 -2.85 6.45 -36.93
C ASP A 496 -4.23 6.55 -37.61
N ARG A 497 -4.44 7.61 -38.39
CA ARG A 497 -5.72 7.85 -39.09
C ARG A 497 -6.11 6.73 -40.06
N ALA A 498 -5.16 6.03 -40.69
CA ALA A 498 -5.46 4.94 -41.60
C ALA A 498 -5.85 3.67 -40.82
N GLN A 499 -5.15 3.38 -39.73
CA GLN A 499 -5.41 2.28 -38.82
C GLN A 499 -6.75 2.45 -38.11
N VAL A 500 -7.09 3.64 -37.61
CA VAL A 500 -8.41 3.93 -37.03
C VAL A 500 -9.52 3.70 -38.06
N ARG A 501 -9.35 4.21 -39.30
CA ARG A 501 -10.33 3.98 -40.39
C ARG A 501 -10.51 2.50 -40.69
N HIS A 502 -9.43 1.72 -40.70
CA HIS A 502 -9.50 0.28 -40.90
C HIS A 502 -10.25 -0.41 -39.75
N MET A 503 -9.91 -0.11 -38.50
CA MET A 503 -10.58 -0.66 -37.31
C MET A 503 -12.08 -0.32 -37.28
N VAL A 504 -12.45 0.93 -37.58
CA VAL A 504 -13.85 1.36 -37.70
C VAL A 504 -14.56 0.59 -38.81
N GLY A 505 -13.92 0.42 -39.97
CA GLY A 505 -14.48 -0.32 -41.10
C GLY A 505 -14.77 -1.78 -40.78
N GLU A 506 -13.84 -2.46 -40.10
CA GLU A 506 -14.02 -3.85 -39.66
C GLU A 506 -15.13 -3.98 -38.60
N LEU A 507 -15.17 -3.08 -37.62
CA LEU A 507 -16.21 -3.09 -36.59
C LEU A 507 -17.59 -2.75 -37.17
N ALA A 508 -17.62 -1.89 -38.19
CA ALA A 508 -18.82 -1.45 -38.86
C ALA A 508 -19.23 -2.36 -40.02
N ALA A 509 -18.68 -3.58 -40.18
CA ALA A 509 -18.75 -4.49 -41.35
C ALA A 509 -20.09 -4.67 -42.09
N ARG A 510 -21.21 -4.12 -41.61
CA ARG A 510 -22.54 -4.09 -42.26
C ARG A 510 -23.22 -2.72 -42.36
N HIS A 511 -22.63 -1.65 -41.81
CA HIS A 511 -23.18 -0.29 -41.74
C HIS A 511 -22.18 0.73 -42.30
N ALA A 512 -22.56 1.42 -43.38
CA ALA A 512 -21.73 2.48 -43.95
C ALA A 512 -21.79 3.74 -43.05
N LEU A 513 -20.72 4.01 -42.32
CA LEU A 513 -20.55 5.27 -41.60
C LEU A 513 -20.00 6.36 -42.55
N PRO A 514 -20.55 7.60 -42.55
CA PRO A 514 -20.01 8.69 -43.36
C PRO A 514 -18.55 9.00 -43.01
N ARG A 515 -17.74 9.39 -44.01
CA ARG A 515 -16.30 9.72 -43.81
C ARG A 515 -16.07 10.73 -42.70
N GLU A 516 -16.90 11.77 -42.63
CA GLU A 516 -16.85 12.81 -41.60
C GLU A 516 -16.99 12.23 -40.18
N VAL A 517 -17.82 11.20 -40.00
CA VAL A 517 -18.00 10.54 -38.70
C VAL A 517 -16.76 9.72 -38.35
N VAL A 518 -16.19 8.98 -39.30
CA VAL A 518 -14.98 8.17 -39.09
C VAL A 518 -13.76 9.04 -38.78
N ASP A 519 -13.61 10.18 -39.48
CA ASP A 519 -12.56 11.15 -39.20
C ASP A 519 -12.77 11.78 -37.81
N GLY A 520 -14.02 12.08 -37.43
CA GLY A 520 -14.39 12.53 -36.09
C GLY A 520 -14.09 11.52 -34.98
N VAL A 521 -14.22 10.20 -35.24
CA VAL A 521 -13.78 9.16 -34.30
C VAL A 521 -12.29 9.28 -34.03
N THR A 522 -11.47 9.49 -35.06
CA THR A 522 -10.02 9.60 -34.88
C THR A 522 -9.65 10.80 -34.01
N GLU A 523 -10.25 11.96 -34.26
CA GLU A 523 -9.96 13.20 -33.51
C GLU A 523 -10.41 13.12 -32.04
N ARG A 524 -11.55 12.49 -31.77
CA ARG A 524 -12.11 12.37 -30.40
C ARG A 524 -11.48 11.26 -29.57
N THR A 525 -11.01 10.19 -30.21
CA THR A 525 -10.40 9.05 -29.51
C THR A 525 -8.89 9.18 -29.35
N GLY A 526 -8.26 10.12 -30.09
CA GLY A 526 -6.81 10.25 -30.13
C GLY A 526 -6.10 9.00 -30.67
N GLY A 527 -6.82 8.12 -31.38
CA GLY A 527 -6.29 6.85 -31.89
C GLY A 527 -6.16 5.74 -30.85
N VAL A 528 -6.69 5.90 -29.63
CA VAL A 528 -6.67 4.83 -28.62
C VAL A 528 -7.62 3.69 -29.05
N PRO A 529 -7.13 2.47 -29.34
CA PRO A 529 -7.94 1.35 -29.88
C PRO A 529 -9.21 1.08 -29.07
N LEU A 530 -9.10 1.05 -27.73
CA LEU A 530 -10.25 0.86 -26.85
C LEU A 530 -11.32 1.93 -27.11
N PHE A 531 -10.92 3.20 -27.27
CA PHE A 531 -11.89 4.28 -27.48
C PHE A 531 -12.48 4.24 -28.88
N VAL A 532 -11.67 3.84 -29.87
CA VAL A 532 -12.14 3.62 -31.24
C VAL A 532 -13.21 2.52 -31.26
N GLU A 533 -12.98 1.40 -30.58
CA GLU A 533 -13.97 0.31 -30.46
C GLU A 533 -15.27 0.82 -29.83
N GLU A 534 -15.16 1.49 -28.68
CA GLU A 534 -16.30 1.94 -27.89
C GLU A 534 -17.12 3.04 -28.59
N VAL A 535 -16.46 4.04 -29.19
CA VAL A 535 -17.13 5.09 -29.97
C VAL A 535 -17.79 4.50 -31.20
N THR A 536 -17.13 3.57 -31.90
CA THR A 536 -17.70 2.93 -33.09
C THR A 536 -18.93 2.11 -32.72
N ARG A 537 -18.87 1.33 -31.63
CA ARG A 537 -20.03 0.57 -31.14
C ARG A 537 -21.18 1.50 -30.75
N LEU A 538 -20.89 2.59 -30.05
CA LEU A 538 -21.89 3.61 -29.73
C LEU A 538 -22.59 4.13 -30.99
N LEU A 539 -21.82 4.50 -32.03
CA LEU A 539 -22.32 5.02 -33.30
C LEU A 539 -23.12 3.98 -34.11
N LEU A 540 -22.72 2.71 -34.05
CA LEU A 540 -23.42 1.59 -34.69
C LEU A 540 -24.73 1.28 -33.99
N GLU A 541 -24.74 1.23 -32.66
CA GLU A 541 -25.98 1.22 -31.90
C GLU A 541 -26.83 2.43 -32.29
N ARG A 542 -26.19 3.57 -32.68
CA ARG A 542 -26.71 4.86 -33.23
C ARG A 542 -27.15 4.88 -34.67
N GLY A 543 -27.00 3.76 -35.38
CA GLY A 543 -27.22 3.66 -36.83
C GLY A 543 -26.69 4.86 -37.60
N GLY A 544 -25.58 5.45 -37.14
CA GLY A 544 -24.94 6.60 -37.77
C GLY A 544 -25.67 7.95 -37.64
N HIS A 545 -26.74 8.07 -36.85
CA HIS A 545 -27.49 9.31 -36.73
C HIS A 545 -26.91 10.28 -35.69
N GLY A 546 -26.74 11.55 -36.10
CA GLY A 546 -26.14 12.62 -35.28
C GLY A 546 -24.71 13.04 -35.68
N GLY A 547 -24.11 12.40 -36.69
CA GLY A 547 -22.79 12.81 -37.22
C GLY A 547 -21.67 12.80 -36.17
N ILE A 548 -20.68 13.69 -36.30
CA ILE A 548 -19.59 13.87 -35.32
C ILE A 548 -20.14 14.22 -33.91
N GLN A 549 -21.29 14.89 -33.83
CA GLN A 549 -21.86 15.33 -32.55
C GLN A 549 -22.42 14.18 -31.70
N ALA A 550 -22.64 13.01 -32.31
CA ALA A 550 -23.03 11.81 -31.57
C ALA A 550 -21.87 11.20 -30.75
N ILE A 551 -20.62 11.63 -30.98
CA ILE A 551 -19.43 11.14 -30.28
C ILE A 551 -19.26 11.94 -28.98
N PRO A 552 -19.34 11.32 -27.79
CA PRO A 552 -19.13 12.01 -26.52
C PRO A 552 -17.77 12.71 -26.47
N PRO A 553 -17.67 13.92 -25.89
CA PRO A 553 -16.42 14.66 -25.85
C PRO A 553 -15.37 14.05 -24.91
N THR A 554 -15.76 13.16 -23.99
CA THR A 554 -14.82 12.45 -23.10
C THR A 554 -15.15 10.96 -22.96
N LEU A 555 -14.12 10.17 -22.67
CA LEU A 555 -14.24 8.73 -22.38
C LEU A 555 -15.21 8.48 -21.21
N GLN A 556 -15.09 9.26 -20.14
CA GLN A 556 -15.89 9.05 -18.93
C GLN A 556 -17.39 9.19 -19.26
N GLN A 557 -17.76 10.12 -20.15
CA GLN A 557 -19.15 10.27 -20.60
C GLN A 557 -19.62 9.11 -21.47
N LEU A 558 -18.74 8.58 -22.34
CA LEU A 558 -19.02 7.39 -23.15
C LEU A 558 -19.27 6.16 -22.26
N LEU A 559 -18.38 5.90 -21.31
CA LEU A 559 -18.47 4.75 -20.41
C LEU A 559 -19.67 4.88 -19.46
N THR A 560 -19.95 6.08 -18.94
CA THR A 560 -21.14 6.36 -18.13
C THR A 560 -22.43 6.12 -18.93
N ALA A 561 -22.52 6.64 -20.16
CA ALA A 561 -23.69 6.42 -21.01
C ALA A 561 -23.91 4.94 -21.33
N ARG A 562 -22.83 4.15 -21.44
CA ARG A 562 -22.92 2.70 -21.63
C ARG A 562 -23.44 1.99 -20.39
N LEU A 563 -22.96 2.38 -19.20
CA LEU A 563 -23.44 1.84 -17.93
C LEU A 563 -24.92 2.18 -17.68
N ASP A 564 -25.36 3.38 -18.03
CA ASP A 564 -26.75 3.82 -17.85
C ASP A 564 -27.75 3.00 -18.68
N ARG A 565 -27.34 2.54 -19.87
CA ARG A 565 -28.18 1.71 -20.75
C ARG A 565 -28.40 0.28 -20.22
N LEU A 566 -27.67 -0.15 -19.20
CA LEU A 566 -27.85 -1.46 -18.57
C LEU A 566 -29.13 -1.52 -17.73
N GLY A 567 -29.77 -0.37 -17.46
CA GLY A 567 -30.97 -0.30 -16.64
C GLY A 567 -30.71 -0.90 -15.25
N PRO A 568 -31.57 -1.83 -14.76
CA PRO A 568 -31.37 -2.47 -13.46
C PRO A 568 -30.03 -3.22 -13.31
N ALA A 569 -29.44 -3.71 -14.40
CA ALA A 569 -28.16 -4.42 -14.35
C ALA A 569 -26.97 -3.50 -14.02
N ARG A 570 -27.15 -2.17 -14.09
CA ARG A 570 -26.14 -1.18 -13.69
C ARG A 570 -25.75 -1.34 -12.21
N GLU A 571 -26.70 -1.62 -11.33
CA GLU A 571 -26.41 -1.78 -9.90
C GLU A 571 -25.45 -2.94 -9.65
N LEU A 572 -25.62 -4.07 -10.34
CA LEU A 572 -24.69 -5.20 -10.24
C LEU A 572 -23.30 -4.86 -10.79
N ALA A 573 -23.20 -4.09 -11.88
CA ALA A 573 -21.91 -3.61 -12.35
C ALA A 573 -21.24 -2.69 -11.31
N GLN A 574 -22.00 -1.84 -10.62
CA GLN A 574 -21.47 -0.99 -9.56
C GLN A 574 -21.01 -1.81 -8.33
N ILE A 575 -21.79 -2.83 -7.93
CA ILE A 575 -21.41 -3.74 -6.85
C ILE A 575 -20.14 -4.52 -7.23
N GLY A 576 -20.11 -5.10 -8.44
CA GLY A 576 -18.93 -5.77 -8.97
C GLY A 576 -17.70 -4.85 -8.97
N ALA A 577 -17.87 -3.58 -9.38
CA ALA A 577 -16.79 -2.61 -9.39
C ALA A 577 -16.24 -2.27 -7.99
N VAL A 578 -17.08 -2.36 -6.95
CA VAL A 578 -16.65 -2.23 -5.54
C VAL A 578 -15.93 -3.49 -5.08
N ILE A 579 -16.35 -4.68 -5.50
CA ILE A 579 -15.68 -5.95 -5.15
C ILE A 579 -14.28 -5.99 -5.77
N GLY A 580 -14.16 -5.70 -7.06
CA GLY A 580 -12.88 -5.72 -7.77
C GLY A 580 -13.02 -5.94 -9.28
N ARG A 581 -11.88 -6.09 -9.95
CA ARG A 581 -11.85 -6.36 -11.40
C ARG A 581 -12.36 -7.77 -11.73
N ASP A 582 -12.06 -8.72 -10.85
CA ASP A 582 -12.40 -10.13 -10.93
C ASP A 582 -13.22 -10.50 -9.70
N PHE A 583 -14.30 -11.27 -9.87
CA PHE A 583 -15.14 -11.72 -8.77
C PHE A 583 -15.99 -12.94 -9.14
N SER A 584 -16.22 -13.79 -8.15
CA SER A 584 -17.03 -15.00 -8.32
C SER A 584 -18.52 -14.70 -8.25
N TYR A 585 -19.33 -15.55 -8.90
CA TYR A 585 -20.78 -15.53 -8.77
C TYR A 585 -21.24 -15.55 -7.30
N ARG A 586 -20.61 -16.41 -6.49
CA ARG A 586 -20.99 -16.61 -5.08
C ARG A 586 -20.80 -15.33 -4.27
N LEU A 587 -19.66 -14.64 -4.46
CA LEU A 587 -19.38 -13.39 -3.75
C LEU A 587 -20.32 -12.29 -4.19
N LEU A 588 -20.52 -12.10 -5.50
CA LEU A 588 -21.46 -11.10 -6.01
C LEU A 588 -22.88 -11.36 -5.50
N ARG A 589 -23.34 -12.62 -5.48
CA ARG A 589 -24.68 -12.97 -4.97
C ARG A 589 -24.84 -12.60 -3.50
N ALA A 590 -23.86 -12.94 -2.67
CA ALA A 590 -23.89 -12.63 -1.24
C ALA A 590 -23.90 -11.10 -0.99
N VAL A 591 -23.08 -10.35 -1.73
CA VAL A 591 -23.00 -8.89 -1.62
C VAL A 591 -24.20 -8.18 -2.23
N ALA A 592 -24.82 -8.70 -3.29
CA ALA A 592 -26.01 -8.11 -3.88
C ALA A 592 -27.26 -8.42 -3.03
N GLY A 593 -27.35 -9.63 -2.47
CA GLY A 593 -28.54 -10.13 -1.77
C GLY A 593 -29.73 -10.31 -2.72
N THR A 594 -29.46 -10.63 -3.98
CA THR A 594 -30.45 -10.86 -5.03
C THR A 594 -30.66 -12.36 -5.22
N GLU A 595 -31.89 -12.76 -5.51
CA GLU A 595 -32.22 -14.15 -5.87
C GLU A 595 -31.52 -14.57 -7.19
N ASP A 596 -31.30 -15.88 -7.37
CA ASP A 596 -30.48 -16.42 -8.47
C ASP A 596 -31.00 -16.04 -9.87
N VAL A 597 -32.32 -16.11 -10.11
CA VAL A 597 -32.89 -15.89 -11.46
C VAL A 597 -32.75 -14.43 -11.93
N PRO A 598 -33.13 -13.40 -11.13
CA PRO A 598 -32.86 -12.01 -11.49
C PRO A 598 -31.37 -11.69 -11.61
N LEU A 599 -30.52 -12.28 -10.76
CA LEU A 599 -29.07 -12.09 -10.79
C LEU A 599 -28.45 -12.61 -12.09
N GLN A 600 -28.78 -13.85 -12.49
CA GLN A 600 -28.31 -14.44 -13.74
C GLN A 600 -28.78 -13.64 -14.96
N THR A 601 -30.05 -13.23 -14.99
CA THR A 601 -30.59 -12.41 -16.10
C THR A 601 -29.82 -11.09 -16.25
N ALA A 602 -29.47 -10.45 -15.13
CA ALA A 602 -28.74 -9.20 -15.16
C ALA A 602 -27.24 -9.41 -15.50
N LEU A 603 -26.62 -10.51 -15.05
CA LEU A 603 -25.26 -10.89 -15.45
C LEU A 603 -25.16 -11.25 -16.92
N GLU A 604 -26.15 -11.96 -17.48
CA GLU A 604 -26.29 -12.20 -18.91
C GLU A 604 -26.37 -10.88 -19.67
N ARG A 605 -27.15 -9.90 -19.20
CA ARG A 605 -27.18 -8.56 -19.80
C ARG A 605 -25.84 -7.83 -19.73
N LEU A 606 -25.10 -7.95 -18.63
CA LEU A 606 -23.76 -7.37 -18.51
C LEU A 606 -22.76 -8.04 -19.46
N ALA A 607 -22.85 -9.37 -19.58
CA ALA A 607 -22.08 -10.13 -20.55
C ALA A 607 -22.46 -9.68 -21.96
N GLU A 608 -23.76 -9.62 -22.31
CA GLU A 608 -24.40 -9.14 -23.56
C GLU A 608 -24.15 -7.65 -23.89
N ALA A 609 -23.72 -6.87 -22.92
CA ALA A 609 -23.28 -5.50 -23.11
C ALA A 609 -21.76 -5.33 -23.19
N ASP A 610 -20.97 -6.42 -23.08
CA ASP A 610 -19.49 -6.49 -23.20
C ASP A 610 -18.84 -5.72 -22.05
N ILE A 611 -19.51 -5.72 -20.90
CA ILE A 611 -19.04 -5.13 -19.65
C ILE A 611 -18.23 -6.17 -18.89
N LEU A 612 -18.75 -7.40 -18.80
CA LEU A 612 -18.12 -8.52 -18.13
C LEU A 612 -17.78 -9.63 -19.13
N LEU A 613 -16.60 -10.23 -18.94
CA LEU A 613 -16.23 -11.53 -19.48
C LEU A 613 -16.63 -12.60 -18.46
N VAL A 614 -17.15 -13.73 -18.94
CA VAL A 614 -17.63 -14.83 -18.09
C VAL A 614 -16.78 -16.06 -18.37
N GLN A 615 -16.30 -16.69 -17.31
CA GLN A 615 -15.61 -17.98 -17.37
C GLN A 615 -16.34 -18.99 -16.49
N GLY A 616 -16.53 -20.21 -16.99
CA GLY A 616 -17.28 -21.25 -16.27
C GLY A 616 -18.79 -21.06 -16.28
N LEU A 617 -19.48 -21.78 -15.39
CA LEU A 617 -20.94 -21.76 -15.23
C LEU A 617 -21.29 -21.59 -13.75
N PRO A 618 -22.35 -20.85 -13.40
CA PRO A 618 -22.80 -20.74 -12.02
C PRO A 618 -23.05 -22.13 -11.38
N PRO A 619 -22.74 -22.32 -10.09
CA PRO A 619 -22.27 -21.32 -9.12
C PRO A 619 -20.76 -21.05 -9.16
N ASP A 620 -20.01 -21.74 -10.02
CA ASP A 620 -18.54 -21.67 -10.11
C ASP A 620 -18.06 -20.76 -11.25
N SER A 621 -18.93 -19.90 -11.76
CA SER A 621 -18.58 -18.92 -12.78
C SER A 621 -17.84 -17.74 -12.18
N GLU A 622 -16.76 -17.34 -12.84
CA GLU A 622 -15.98 -16.14 -12.57
C GLU A 622 -16.33 -15.04 -13.57
N TYR A 623 -16.38 -13.81 -13.07
CA TYR A 623 -16.65 -12.61 -13.86
C TYR A 623 -15.46 -11.66 -13.81
N ARG A 624 -15.11 -11.11 -14.96
CA ARG A 624 -14.03 -10.12 -15.09
C ARG A 624 -14.53 -8.90 -15.86
N PHE A 625 -14.24 -7.70 -15.39
CA PHE A 625 -14.43 -6.50 -16.21
C PHE A 625 -13.56 -6.57 -17.46
N LYS A 626 -14.18 -6.47 -18.64
CA LYS A 626 -13.48 -6.49 -19.93
C LYS A 626 -12.39 -5.41 -19.98
N HIS A 627 -12.65 -4.25 -19.38
CA HIS A 627 -11.71 -3.14 -19.30
C HIS A 627 -11.74 -2.46 -17.92
N VAL A 628 -10.55 -2.15 -17.37
CA VAL A 628 -10.39 -1.43 -16.09
C VAL A 628 -11.13 -0.09 -16.11
N LEU A 629 -11.10 0.65 -17.22
CA LEU A 629 -11.78 1.94 -17.32
C LEU A 629 -13.30 1.84 -17.16
N ILE A 630 -13.91 0.69 -17.52
CA ILE A 630 -15.35 0.46 -17.29
C ILE A 630 -15.62 0.23 -15.80
N GLN A 631 -14.76 -0.54 -15.12
CA GLN A 631 -14.81 -0.72 -13.68
C GLN A 631 -14.69 0.64 -12.97
N ASP A 632 -13.68 1.44 -13.35
CA ASP A 632 -13.46 2.77 -12.79
C ASP A 632 -14.68 3.67 -12.98
N ALA A 633 -15.26 3.69 -14.20
CA ALA A 633 -16.47 4.45 -14.46
C ALA A 633 -17.67 3.98 -13.61
N ALA A 634 -17.84 2.66 -13.43
CA ALA A 634 -18.91 2.10 -12.59
C ALA A 634 -18.71 2.45 -11.11
N TYR A 635 -17.48 2.36 -10.62
CA TYR A 635 -17.11 2.74 -9.26
C TYR A 635 -17.28 4.25 -9.02
N GLU A 636 -16.79 5.07 -9.95
CA GLU A 636 -16.83 6.53 -9.87
C GLU A 636 -18.25 7.10 -9.90
N ASN A 637 -19.18 6.39 -10.55
CA ASN A 637 -20.59 6.77 -10.62
C ASN A 637 -21.31 6.67 -9.25
N LEU A 638 -20.77 5.91 -8.29
CA LEU A 638 -21.35 5.79 -6.95
C LEU A 638 -21.09 7.03 -6.08
N LEU A 639 -22.12 7.49 -5.36
CA LEU A 639 -21.96 8.46 -4.27
C LEU A 639 -21.05 7.91 -3.16
N LYS A 640 -20.27 8.77 -2.50
CA LYS A 640 -19.35 8.37 -1.41
C LYS A 640 -20.06 7.57 -0.30
N SER A 641 -21.27 7.98 0.09
CA SER A 641 -22.08 7.27 1.09
C SER A 641 -22.47 5.85 0.63
N ARG A 642 -22.85 5.70 -0.64
CA ARG A 642 -23.17 4.38 -1.21
C ARG A 642 -21.93 3.50 -1.32
N ARG A 643 -20.78 4.05 -1.71
CA ARG A 643 -19.50 3.31 -1.70
C ARG A 643 -19.19 2.78 -0.31
N GLN A 644 -19.31 3.61 0.72
CA GLN A 644 -19.07 3.19 2.11
C GLN A 644 -19.97 2.02 2.53
N VAL A 645 -21.26 2.07 2.19
CA VAL A 645 -22.21 0.97 2.46
C VAL A 645 -21.81 -0.30 1.71
N LEU A 646 -21.46 -0.20 0.43
CA LEU A 646 -21.08 -1.36 -0.37
C LEU A 646 -19.76 -1.96 0.11
N HIS A 647 -18.72 -1.16 0.36
CA HIS A 647 -17.45 -1.63 0.93
C HIS A 647 -17.67 -2.30 2.29
N ARG A 648 -18.53 -1.74 3.16
CA ARG A 648 -18.89 -2.37 4.42
C ARG A 648 -19.48 -3.76 4.20
N ARG A 649 -20.45 -3.85 3.29
CA ARG A 649 -21.14 -5.12 2.97
C ARG A 649 -20.18 -6.15 2.38
N VAL A 650 -19.29 -5.76 1.47
CA VAL A 650 -18.25 -6.64 0.92
C VAL A 650 -17.33 -7.14 2.03
N GLY A 651 -16.83 -6.26 2.90
CA GLY A 651 -15.97 -6.65 4.01
C GLY A 651 -16.65 -7.60 5.02
N GLU A 652 -17.93 -7.38 5.32
CA GLU A 652 -18.73 -8.25 6.20
C GLU A 652 -18.96 -9.64 5.55
N VAL A 653 -19.34 -9.69 4.27
CA VAL A 653 -19.52 -10.95 3.53
C VAL A 653 -18.21 -11.73 3.42
N LEU A 654 -17.10 -11.06 3.09
CA LEU A 654 -15.80 -11.72 2.98
C LEU A 654 -15.37 -12.34 4.32
N ARG A 655 -15.60 -11.62 5.43
CA ARG A 655 -15.29 -12.11 6.77
C ARG A 655 -16.14 -13.32 7.16
N ASP A 656 -17.45 -13.25 6.91
CA ASP A 656 -18.42 -14.19 7.49
C ASP A 656 -18.61 -15.43 6.61
N ASP A 657 -18.67 -15.26 5.28
CA ASP A 657 -18.99 -16.33 4.32
C ASP A 657 -17.76 -16.86 3.56
N PHE A 658 -16.65 -16.12 3.54
CA PHE A 658 -15.42 -16.45 2.79
C PHE A 658 -14.18 -16.46 3.69
N ALA A 659 -14.27 -17.12 4.85
CA ALA A 659 -13.22 -17.17 5.87
C ALA A 659 -11.84 -17.60 5.34
N ALA A 660 -11.80 -18.52 4.37
CA ALA A 660 -10.54 -18.95 3.75
C ALA A 660 -9.85 -17.80 2.98
N THR A 661 -10.61 -17.04 2.18
CA THR A 661 -10.11 -15.84 1.48
C THR A 661 -9.71 -14.76 2.48
N ALA A 662 -10.51 -14.53 3.52
CA ALA A 662 -10.21 -13.56 4.57
C ALA A 662 -8.92 -13.87 5.35
N ALA A 663 -8.59 -15.16 5.52
CA ALA A 663 -7.35 -15.60 6.13
C ALA A 663 -6.15 -15.50 5.18
N ALA A 664 -6.35 -15.79 3.88
CA ALA A 664 -5.30 -15.75 2.87
C ALA A 664 -4.91 -14.32 2.42
N GLU A 665 -5.88 -13.40 2.45
CA GLU A 665 -5.77 -12.02 1.92
C GLU A 665 -6.43 -11.00 2.88
N PRO A 666 -5.99 -10.90 4.15
CA PRO A 666 -6.59 -10.00 5.15
C PRO A 666 -6.58 -8.52 4.75
N GLU A 667 -5.61 -8.08 3.94
CA GLU A 667 -5.51 -6.74 3.38
C GLU A 667 -6.71 -6.36 2.50
N LEU A 668 -7.38 -7.33 1.86
CA LEU A 668 -8.60 -7.08 1.09
C LEU A 668 -9.72 -6.60 2.03
N LEU A 669 -9.92 -7.30 3.16
CA LEU A 669 -10.88 -6.89 4.19
C LEU A 669 -10.48 -5.56 4.82
N ALA A 670 -9.18 -5.36 5.06
CA ALA A 670 -8.65 -4.12 5.60
C ALA A 670 -8.96 -2.93 4.68
N HIS A 671 -8.78 -3.10 3.37
CA HIS A 671 -9.14 -2.10 2.35
C HIS A 671 -10.64 -1.82 2.37
N HIS A 672 -11.50 -2.84 2.30
CA HIS A 672 -12.95 -2.63 2.33
C HIS A 672 -13.42 -1.96 3.62
N PHE A 673 -12.90 -2.34 4.80
CA PHE A 673 -13.24 -1.65 6.04
C PHE A 673 -12.69 -0.22 6.11
N THR A 674 -11.54 0.05 5.50
CA THR A 674 -10.98 1.41 5.39
C THR A 674 -11.89 2.30 4.55
N GLU A 675 -12.25 1.85 3.34
CA GLU A 675 -13.13 2.59 2.44
C GLU A 675 -14.56 2.72 3.00
N ALA A 676 -15.00 1.77 3.83
CA ALA A 676 -16.26 1.84 4.57
C ALA A 676 -16.26 2.83 5.74
N GLY A 677 -15.10 3.40 6.12
CA GLY A 677 -14.96 4.21 7.33
C GLY A 677 -15.04 3.42 8.64
N ARG A 678 -14.91 2.09 8.60
CA ARG A 678 -14.90 1.18 9.75
C ARG A 678 -13.48 1.01 10.29
N SER A 679 -12.90 2.11 10.74
CA SER A 679 -11.46 2.18 11.09
C SER A 679 -11.04 1.16 12.15
N ASP A 680 -11.85 0.83 13.15
CA ASP A 680 -11.50 -0.19 14.16
C ASP A 680 -11.27 -1.57 13.54
N ALA A 681 -12.21 -2.01 12.69
CA ALA A 681 -12.09 -3.29 11.99
C ALA A 681 -10.94 -3.25 10.99
N ALA A 682 -10.76 -2.12 10.28
CA ALA A 682 -9.66 -1.96 9.36
C ALA A 682 -8.29 -2.09 10.03
N VAL A 683 -8.09 -1.52 11.23
CA VAL A 683 -6.85 -1.64 12.00
C VAL A 683 -6.52 -3.11 12.31
N GLU A 684 -7.51 -3.89 12.73
CA GLU A 684 -7.33 -5.33 13.02
C GLU A 684 -6.88 -6.11 11.77
N TYR A 685 -7.51 -5.87 10.62
CA TYR A 685 -7.16 -6.58 9.40
C TYR A 685 -5.85 -6.09 8.76
N TRP A 686 -5.52 -4.80 8.85
CA TRP A 686 -4.19 -4.30 8.44
C TRP A 686 -3.09 -4.88 9.32
N GLN A 687 -3.35 -5.07 10.61
CA GLN A 687 -2.41 -5.76 11.51
C GLN A 687 -2.19 -7.21 11.07
N ARG A 688 -3.28 -7.96 10.78
CA ARG A 688 -3.17 -9.34 10.27
C ARG A 688 -2.44 -9.43 8.93
N ALA A 689 -2.66 -8.46 8.04
CA ALA A 689 -1.93 -8.37 6.78
C ALA A 689 -0.43 -8.14 7.01
N GLY A 690 -0.06 -7.27 7.95
CA GLY A 690 1.34 -7.08 8.33
C GLY A 690 1.96 -8.36 8.94
N ASP A 691 1.22 -9.07 9.80
CA ASP A 691 1.68 -10.34 10.38
C ASP A 691 1.87 -11.42 9.30
N LEU A 692 0.92 -11.54 8.36
CA LEU A 692 1.02 -12.49 7.25
C LEU A 692 2.17 -12.13 6.31
N ALA A 693 2.36 -10.84 6.02
CA ALA A 693 3.49 -10.37 5.22
C ALA A 693 4.82 -10.68 5.91
N MET A 694 4.93 -10.50 7.22
CA MET A 694 6.11 -10.92 8.00
C MET A 694 6.35 -12.43 7.90
N ALA A 695 5.29 -13.24 8.01
CA ALA A 695 5.38 -14.70 7.88
C ALA A 695 5.82 -15.16 6.47
N ARG A 696 5.48 -14.39 5.43
CA ARG A 696 5.91 -14.59 4.04
C ARG A 696 7.22 -13.85 3.69
N SER A 697 7.91 -13.30 4.68
CA SER A 697 9.14 -12.51 4.51
C SER A 697 9.00 -11.26 3.62
N GLY A 698 7.79 -10.74 3.45
CA GLY A 698 7.50 -9.47 2.78
C GLY A 698 7.62 -8.30 3.74
N HIS A 699 8.85 -7.90 4.08
CA HIS A 699 9.08 -6.86 5.10
C HIS A 699 8.67 -5.46 4.64
N ALA A 700 8.78 -5.14 3.34
CA ALA A 700 8.36 -3.84 2.81
C ALA A 700 6.82 -3.69 2.85
N GLU A 701 6.14 -4.78 2.51
CA GLU A 701 4.70 -4.95 2.58
C GLU A 701 4.21 -4.88 4.03
N ALA A 702 4.88 -5.57 4.96
CA ALA A 702 4.59 -5.48 6.39
C ALA A 702 4.73 -4.05 6.93
N ILE A 703 5.78 -3.31 6.53
CA ILE A 703 5.93 -1.90 6.87
C ILE A 703 4.73 -1.10 6.38
N HIS A 704 4.29 -1.31 5.14
CA HIS A 704 3.14 -0.62 4.57
C HIS A 704 1.86 -0.90 5.38
N HIS A 705 1.54 -2.17 5.63
CA HIS A 705 0.33 -2.56 6.36
C HIS A 705 0.29 -2.06 7.80
N PHE A 706 1.38 -2.25 8.56
CA PHE A 706 1.45 -1.74 9.93
C PHE A 706 1.39 -0.20 9.98
N SER A 707 1.95 0.49 8.98
CA SER A 707 1.87 1.95 8.89
C SER A 707 0.44 2.43 8.61
N LEU A 708 -0.31 1.75 7.74
CA LEU A 708 -1.73 2.05 7.51
C LEU A 708 -2.57 1.82 8.76
N ALA A 709 -2.31 0.73 9.49
CA ALA A 709 -2.96 0.47 10.77
C ALA A 709 -2.71 1.60 11.78
N LEU A 710 -1.47 2.08 11.91
CA LEU A 710 -1.11 3.19 12.80
C LEU A 710 -1.76 4.52 12.36
N ASP A 711 -1.81 4.83 11.07
CA ASP A 711 -2.46 6.04 10.55
C ASP A 711 -3.97 6.02 10.83
N LEU A 712 -4.65 4.90 10.60
CA LEU A 712 -6.07 4.74 10.93
C LEU A 712 -6.33 4.82 12.42
N LEU A 713 -5.47 4.21 13.23
CA LEU A 713 -5.55 4.26 14.68
C LEU A 713 -5.39 5.70 15.21
N SER A 714 -4.57 6.52 14.56
CA SER A 714 -4.39 7.93 14.92
C SER A 714 -5.67 8.77 14.76
N LYS A 715 -6.54 8.38 13.82
CA LYS A 715 -7.80 9.06 13.46
C LYS A 715 -8.99 8.64 14.33
N LEU A 716 -8.87 7.57 15.12
CA LEU A 716 -9.96 6.95 15.89
C LEU A 716 -10.35 7.68 17.20
N GLY A 717 -9.73 8.82 17.51
CA GLY A 717 -9.96 9.54 18.79
C GLY A 717 -9.31 8.84 19.98
N GLU A 718 -9.63 9.25 21.22
CA GLU A 718 -9.18 8.55 22.43
C GLU A 718 -10.16 7.41 22.76
N LYS A 719 -9.75 6.18 22.46
CA LYS A 719 -10.42 4.95 22.90
C LYS A 719 -9.61 4.28 23.99
N PRO A 720 -10.23 3.55 24.93
CA PRO A 720 -9.53 2.90 26.05
C PRO A 720 -8.36 2.01 25.61
N ASP A 721 -8.51 1.27 24.52
CA ASP A 721 -7.50 0.30 24.05
C ASP A 721 -6.55 0.86 22.97
N ARG A 722 -6.66 2.15 22.63
CA ARG A 722 -5.87 2.74 21.53
C ARG A 722 -4.37 2.64 21.81
N ALA A 723 -3.94 3.00 23.01
CA ALA A 723 -2.52 3.01 23.36
C ALA A 723 -1.91 1.60 23.32
N ALA A 724 -2.63 0.60 23.83
CA ALA A 724 -2.22 -0.79 23.80
C ALA A 724 -2.10 -1.32 22.36
N LYS A 725 -3.08 -1.02 21.49
CA LYS A 725 -3.04 -1.40 20.07
C LYS A 725 -1.92 -0.68 19.31
N GLU A 726 -1.70 0.60 19.61
CA GLU A 726 -0.62 1.39 19.00
C GLU A 726 0.76 0.83 19.37
N LEU A 727 0.94 0.46 20.64
CA LEU A 727 2.14 -0.22 21.13
C LEU A 727 2.38 -1.54 20.40
N GLU A 728 1.36 -2.39 20.30
CA GLU A 728 1.44 -3.69 19.64
C GLU A 728 1.92 -3.54 18.18
N LEU A 729 1.35 -2.58 17.45
CA LEU A 729 1.75 -2.25 16.08
C LEU A 729 3.18 -1.72 16.01
N CYS A 730 3.60 -0.84 16.94
CA CYS A 730 4.96 -0.32 16.96
C CYS A 730 6.00 -1.43 17.19
N VAL A 731 5.72 -2.36 18.10
CA VAL A 731 6.60 -3.50 18.40
C VAL A 731 6.69 -4.47 17.22
N LYS A 732 5.61 -4.64 16.45
CA LYS A 732 5.59 -5.46 15.21
C LYS A 732 6.28 -4.77 14.02
N LEU A 733 6.16 -3.45 13.91
CA LEU A 733 6.78 -2.66 12.83
C LEU A 733 8.31 -2.53 12.99
N GLY A 734 8.81 -2.47 14.22
CA GLY A 734 10.24 -2.30 14.52
C GLY A 734 11.16 -3.31 13.80
N PRO A 735 10.95 -4.62 13.92
CA PRO A 735 11.75 -5.63 13.22
C PRO A 735 11.74 -5.48 11.70
N ALA A 736 10.58 -5.17 11.10
CA ALA A 736 10.47 -4.96 9.66
C ALA A 736 11.30 -3.74 9.21
N LEU A 737 11.28 -2.65 9.98
CA LEU A 737 12.11 -1.46 9.71
C LEU A 737 13.60 -1.74 9.88
N VAL A 738 14.01 -2.52 10.89
CA VAL A 738 15.40 -2.95 11.05
C VAL A 738 15.86 -3.72 9.82
N MET A 739 15.01 -4.58 9.26
CA MET A 739 15.35 -5.38 8.08
C MET A 739 15.50 -4.52 6.82
N VAL A 740 14.53 -3.65 6.54
CA VAL A 740 14.50 -2.89 5.28
C VAL A 740 15.42 -1.66 5.32
N LYS A 741 15.54 -0.99 6.47
CA LYS A 741 16.25 0.29 6.62
C LYS A 741 17.53 0.20 7.43
N GLY A 742 17.81 -0.96 8.04
CA GLY A 742 18.98 -1.20 8.87
C GLY A 742 18.79 -0.82 10.35
N PRO A 743 19.57 -1.43 11.26
CA PRO A 743 19.41 -1.31 12.71
C PRO A 743 19.75 0.09 13.27
N GLY A 744 20.42 0.94 12.50
CA GLY A 744 20.77 2.32 12.85
C GLY A 744 19.87 3.39 12.23
N SER A 745 18.73 3.01 11.62
CA SER A 745 17.83 3.95 10.94
C SER A 745 17.06 4.88 11.91
N PRO A 746 16.90 6.17 11.59
CA PRO A 746 16.04 7.08 12.36
C PRO A 746 14.59 6.62 12.50
N ASP A 747 14.06 5.84 11.56
CA ASP A 747 12.69 5.33 11.62
C ASP A 747 12.53 4.26 12.71
N VAL A 748 13.57 3.45 12.93
CA VAL A 748 13.63 2.46 14.02
C VAL A 748 13.64 3.19 15.37
N ASP A 749 14.37 4.29 15.49
CA ASP A 749 14.38 5.15 16.67
C ASP A 749 13.00 5.73 16.97
N ALA A 750 12.34 6.28 15.94
CA ALA A 750 11.05 6.93 16.06
C ALA A 750 9.98 5.94 16.55
N ILE A 751 9.93 4.72 15.98
CA ILE A 751 8.91 3.75 16.32
C ILE A 751 9.09 3.19 17.74
N TYR A 752 10.32 2.86 18.14
CA TYR A 752 10.56 2.32 19.48
C TYR A 752 10.47 3.38 20.58
N ARG A 753 10.89 4.63 20.32
CA ARG A 753 10.61 5.73 21.27
C ARG A 753 9.12 5.97 21.44
N ARG A 754 8.33 5.88 20.36
CA ARG A 754 6.87 5.98 20.44
C ARG A 754 6.28 4.85 21.26
N ALA A 755 6.70 3.60 21.01
CA ALA A 755 6.30 2.43 21.78
C ALA A 755 6.57 2.60 23.29
N VAL A 756 7.78 3.01 23.68
CA VAL A 756 8.13 3.24 25.09
C VAL A 756 7.30 4.37 25.73
N ALA A 757 6.97 5.42 24.97
CA ALA A 757 6.17 6.55 25.47
C ALA A 757 4.69 6.20 25.71
N LEU A 758 4.15 5.18 25.04
CA LEU A 758 2.75 4.75 25.17
C LEU A 758 2.47 4.00 26.48
N GLU A 759 3.48 3.36 27.07
CA GLU A 759 3.38 2.51 28.27
C GLU A 759 3.79 3.26 29.56
N ALA A 760 3.52 4.56 29.68
CA ALA A 760 3.88 5.31 30.87
C ALA A 760 3.09 4.83 32.12
N GLY A 761 3.53 3.75 32.77
CA GLY A 761 3.04 3.31 34.09
C GLY A 761 2.87 1.81 34.33
N GLU A 762 2.84 0.94 33.31
CA GLU A 762 2.63 -0.51 33.48
C GLU A 762 3.86 -1.34 33.07
N ASP A 763 4.22 -2.33 33.88
CA ASP A 763 5.26 -3.30 33.55
C ASP A 763 4.63 -4.39 32.66
N SER A 764 5.01 -4.44 31.37
CA SER A 764 4.49 -5.43 30.42
C SER A 764 5.59 -6.05 29.55
N ALA A 765 5.32 -7.24 28.99
CA ALA A 765 6.21 -7.87 28.01
C ALA A 765 6.34 -7.04 26.71
N ALA A 766 5.30 -6.28 26.36
CA ALA A 766 5.31 -5.39 25.19
C ALA A 766 6.25 -4.19 25.43
N ARG A 767 6.21 -3.58 26.62
CA ARG A 767 7.19 -2.57 27.04
C ARG A 767 8.62 -3.10 27.02
N PHE A 768 8.82 -4.33 27.50
CA PHE A 768 10.14 -4.97 27.45
C PHE A 768 10.65 -5.07 26.00
N LYS A 769 9.84 -5.59 25.07
CA LYS A 769 10.21 -5.67 23.64
C LYS A 769 10.50 -4.31 23.02
N ALA A 770 9.68 -3.30 23.33
CA ALA A 770 9.87 -1.94 22.84
C ALA A 770 11.19 -1.32 23.31
N LEU A 771 11.48 -1.44 24.61
CA LEU A 771 12.70 -0.94 25.22
C LEU A 771 13.93 -1.73 24.76
N TRP A 772 13.78 -3.04 24.51
CA TRP A 772 14.82 -3.89 23.94
C TRP A 772 15.19 -3.40 22.54
N GLY A 773 14.20 -3.15 21.68
CA GLY A 773 14.43 -2.57 20.35
C GLY A 773 15.12 -1.20 20.38
N LEU A 774 14.74 -0.34 21.33
CA LEU A 774 15.40 0.96 21.54
C LEU A 774 16.85 0.83 22.02
N CYS A 775 17.12 -0.13 22.91
CA CYS A 775 18.47 -0.47 23.37
C CYS A 775 19.34 -0.97 22.21
N TYR A 776 18.80 -1.88 21.40
CA TYR A 776 19.45 -2.42 20.21
C TYR A 776 19.79 -1.33 19.18
N TYR A 777 18.85 -0.43 18.89
CA TYR A 777 19.10 0.73 18.05
C TYR A 777 20.15 1.67 18.65
N SER A 778 20.07 1.98 19.95
CA SER A 778 21.03 2.87 20.62
C SER A 778 22.45 2.30 20.55
N MET A 779 22.60 0.98 20.68
CA MET A 779 23.88 0.31 20.55
C MET A 779 24.42 0.37 19.12
N ASN A 780 23.61 0.04 18.12
CA ASN A 780 24.03 0.04 16.71
C ASN A 780 24.27 1.44 16.14
N SER A 781 23.55 2.46 16.63
CA SER A 781 23.77 3.88 16.29
C SER A 781 24.92 4.53 17.08
N GLY A 782 25.60 3.77 17.94
CA GLY A 782 26.77 4.24 18.70
C GLY A 782 26.43 5.12 19.91
N ARG A 783 25.20 5.12 20.41
CA ARG A 783 24.79 5.84 21.64
C ARG A 783 24.91 4.95 22.88
N LEU A 784 26.12 4.50 23.20
CA LEU A 784 26.31 3.45 24.23
C LEU A 784 25.93 3.88 25.65
N ARG A 785 25.98 5.18 25.97
CA ARG A 785 25.47 5.68 27.27
C ARG A 785 23.96 5.51 27.39
N ALA A 786 23.22 5.84 26.33
CA ALA A 786 21.76 5.64 26.28
C ALA A 786 21.43 4.14 26.29
N ALA A 787 22.15 3.33 25.49
CA ALA A 787 21.98 1.88 25.47
C ALA A 787 22.18 1.26 26.86
N ALA A 788 23.20 1.68 27.62
CA ALA A 788 23.43 1.19 28.97
C ALA A 788 22.29 1.57 29.94
N ALA A 789 21.75 2.79 29.85
CA ALA A 789 20.60 3.20 30.66
C ALA A 789 19.35 2.37 30.33
N HIS A 790 19.10 2.11 29.05
CA HIS A 790 18.00 1.22 28.63
C HIS A 790 18.22 -0.23 29.08
N ALA A 791 19.47 -0.71 29.08
CA ALA A 791 19.82 -2.05 29.57
C ALA A 791 19.56 -2.20 31.08
N ASP A 792 19.85 -1.17 31.89
CA ASP A 792 19.52 -1.14 33.32
C ASP A 792 18.00 -1.22 33.55
N GLU A 793 17.23 -0.45 32.80
CA GLU A 793 15.78 -0.45 32.88
C GLU A 793 15.18 -1.80 32.42
N LEU A 794 15.71 -2.40 31.35
CA LEU A 794 15.30 -3.71 30.85
C LEU A 794 15.47 -4.82 31.88
N LEU A 795 16.66 -4.92 32.48
CA LEU A 795 16.91 -5.94 33.49
C LEU A 795 16.01 -5.75 34.72
N GLY A 796 15.82 -4.51 35.17
CA GLY A 796 14.91 -4.20 36.26
C GLY A 796 13.45 -4.55 35.93
N LEU A 797 13.00 -4.28 34.70
CA LEU A 797 11.66 -4.63 34.21
C LEU A 797 11.46 -6.15 34.16
N ALA A 798 12.42 -6.89 33.59
CA ALA A 798 12.35 -8.35 33.53
C ALA A 798 12.27 -9.00 34.92
N GLN A 799 13.03 -8.48 35.88
CA GLN A 799 13.01 -8.95 37.27
C GLN A 799 11.65 -8.71 37.94
N ARG A 800 11.02 -7.56 37.72
CA ARG A 800 9.68 -7.27 38.27
C ARG A 800 8.58 -8.11 37.62
N LEU A 801 8.72 -8.42 36.33
CA LEU A 801 7.81 -9.32 35.61
C LEU A 801 7.94 -10.79 36.04
N GLY A 802 9.05 -11.18 36.66
CA GLY A 802 9.28 -12.57 37.07
C GLY A 802 9.39 -13.56 35.91
N ALA A 803 9.78 -13.09 34.72
CA ALA A 803 9.88 -13.91 33.51
C ALA A 803 11.35 -14.26 33.22
N ASP A 804 11.78 -15.49 33.57
CA ASP A 804 13.19 -15.91 33.46
C ASP A 804 13.78 -15.71 32.05
N ASP A 805 13.00 -15.97 31.00
CA ASP A 805 13.42 -15.76 29.61
C ASP A 805 13.79 -14.30 29.34
N LEU A 806 13.00 -13.36 29.90
CA LEU A 806 13.25 -11.93 29.77
C LEU A 806 14.40 -11.47 30.68
N VAL A 807 14.63 -12.15 31.80
CA VAL A 807 15.79 -11.87 32.67
C VAL A 807 17.09 -12.22 31.94
N LEU A 808 17.12 -13.33 31.20
CA LEU A 808 18.24 -13.67 30.34
C LEU A 808 18.48 -12.59 29.28
N GLU A 809 17.44 -12.11 28.59
CA GLU A 809 17.57 -11.01 27.62
C GLU A 809 17.93 -9.66 28.27
N GLY A 810 17.52 -9.42 29.51
CA GLY A 810 17.97 -8.28 30.30
C GLY A 810 19.47 -8.34 30.59
N HIS A 811 19.97 -9.53 30.94
CA HIS A 811 21.42 -9.75 31.02
C HIS A 811 22.09 -9.59 29.65
N HIS A 812 21.42 -10.01 28.57
CA HIS A 812 21.95 -9.96 27.21
C HIS A 812 22.40 -8.57 26.79
N VAL A 813 21.49 -7.60 26.91
CA VAL A 813 21.81 -6.21 26.61
C VAL A 813 22.83 -5.62 27.59
N LYS A 814 22.87 -6.10 28.84
CA LYS A 814 23.79 -5.63 29.87
C LYS A 814 25.24 -6.06 29.63
N TRP A 815 25.50 -7.32 29.27
CA TRP A 815 26.86 -7.76 28.96
C TRP A 815 27.38 -7.08 27.69
N ALA A 816 26.54 -6.99 26.65
CA ALA A 816 26.89 -6.31 25.41
C ALA A 816 27.25 -4.83 25.62
N THR A 817 26.38 -4.07 26.28
CA THR A 817 26.65 -2.64 26.53
C THR A 817 27.83 -2.42 27.47
N SER A 818 28.04 -3.31 28.47
CA SER A 818 29.16 -3.21 29.40
C SER A 818 30.50 -3.48 28.71
N LEU A 819 30.59 -4.53 27.88
CA LEU A 819 31.79 -4.86 27.12
C LEU A 819 32.20 -3.68 26.24
N TRP A 820 31.32 -3.19 25.37
CA TRP A 820 31.67 -2.11 24.43
C TRP A 820 32.07 -0.80 25.12
N ARG A 821 31.52 -0.52 26.30
CA ARG A 821 31.90 0.62 27.14
C ARG A 821 33.21 0.44 27.91
N GLY A 822 33.83 -0.74 27.84
CA GLY A 822 35.07 -1.08 28.55
C GLY A 822 34.86 -1.40 30.04
N ASN A 823 33.63 -1.69 30.46
CA ASN A 823 33.32 -2.09 31.84
C ASN A 823 33.46 -3.62 31.97
N LEU A 824 34.69 -4.12 31.91
CA LEU A 824 34.98 -5.55 31.77
C LEU A 824 34.43 -6.39 32.95
N ALA A 825 34.49 -5.87 34.18
CA ALA A 825 33.96 -6.55 35.37
C ALA A 825 32.44 -6.77 35.30
N ALA A 826 31.69 -5.73 34.93
CA ALA A 826 30.24 -5.84 34.79
C ALA A 826 29.87 -6.75 33.60
N ALA A 827 30.64 -6.71 32.51
CA ALA A 827 30.44 -7.60 31.37
C ALA A 827 30.59 -9.07 31.79
N ASP A 828 31.62 -9.42 32.56
CA ASP A 828 31.83 -10.80 33.05
C ASP A 828 30.71 -11.27 33.96
N GLU A 829 30.31 -10.44 34.93
CA GLU A 829 29.24 -10.78 35.87
C GLU A 829 27.95 -11.13 35.13
N HIS A 830 27.58 -10.32 34.13
CA HIS A 830 26.37 -10.55 33.34
C HIS A 830 26.51 -11.72 32.37
N CYS A 831 27.67 -11.91 31.72
CA CYS A 831 27.93 -13.10 30.93
C CYS A 831 27.83 -14.38 31.77
N GLN A 832 28.37 -14.39 32.99
CA GLN A 832 28.31 -15.55 33.88
C GLN A 832 26.86 -15.86 34.29
N LYS A 833 26.07 -14.84 34.67
CA LYS A 833 24.64 -15.01 34.95
C LYS A 833 23.88 -15.54 33.73
N GLY A 834 24.18 -15.02 32.54
CA GLY A 834 23.60 -15.48 31.28
C GLY A 834 23.91 -16.94 30.98
N ILE A 835 25.19 -17.34 31.09
CA ILE A 835 25.63 -18.73 30.86
C ILE A 835 25.00 -19.68 31.88
N SER A 836 25.02 -19.34 33.17
CA SER A 836 24.45 -20.19 34.23
C SER A 836 22.93 -20.33 34.14
N GLY A 837 22.23 -19.32 33.62
CA GLY A 837 20.78 -19.35 33.43
C GLY A 837 20.33 -19.87 32.07
N TYR A 838 21.24 -20.23 31.16
CA TYR A 838 20.90 -20.60 29.79
C TYR A 838 20.56 -22.10 29.65
N ASP A 839 19.40 -22.40 29.06
CA ASP A 839 18.99 -23.72 28.60
C ASP A 839 18.76 -23.66 27.08
N CYS A 840 19.51 -24.45 26.31
CA CYS A 840 19.44 -24.42 24.85
C CYS A 840 18.10 -24.89 24.28
N THR A 841 17.40 -25.80 24.96
CA THR A 841 16.10 -26.32 24.49
C THR A 841 14.99 -25.29 24.63
N ARG A 842 15.10 -24.45 25.67
CA ARG A 842 14.12 -23.41 26.00
C ARG A 842 14.44 -22.07 25.32
N HIS A 843 15.70 -21.64 25.38
CA HIS A 843 16.08 -20.26 25.05
C HIS A 843 16.51 -20.05 23.61
N HIS A 844 16.74 -21.11 22.82
CA HIS A 844 17.09 -20.95 21.41
C HIS A 844 16.03 -20.15 20.63
N ALA A 845 14.75 -20.31 20.97
CA ALA A 845 13.64 -19.58 20.35
C ALA A 845 13.75 -18.05 20.49
N LEU A 846 14.50 -17.55 21.48
CA LEU A 846 14.73 -16.11 21.69
C LEU A 846 15.55 -15.48 20.56
N ALA A 847 16.35 -16.27 19.84
CA ALA A 847 17.09 -15.81 18.66
C ALA A 847 16.16 -15.15 17.64
N PHE A 848 15.00 -15.75 17.39
CA PHE A 848 14.00 -15.26 16.43
C PHE A 848 13.14 -14.12 16.97
N ALA A 849 13.07 -13.95 18.29
CA ALA A 849 12.20 -12.96 18.93
C ALA A 849 12.87 -11.59 19.15
N PHE A 850 14.21 -11.57 19.25
CA PHE A 850 14.96 -10.37 19.64
C PHE A 850 16.10 -10.06 18.67
N SER A 851 17.27 -10.68 18.87
CA SER A 851 18.53 -10.21 18.31
C SER A 851 18.97 -10.87 17.00
N GLY A 852 18.16 -11.81 16.47
CA GLY A 852 18.49 -12.65 15.32
C GLY A 852 19.58 -13.68 15.60
N HIS A 853 20.01 -13.85 16.87
CA HIS A 853 21.03 -14.82 17.25
C HIS A 853 20.82 -15.32 18.68
N ASP A 854 21.43 -16.47 18.97
CA ASP A 854 21.26 -17.16 20.23
C ASP A 854 21.97 -16.44 21.40
N PRO A 855 21.28 -16.18 22.53
CA PRO A 855 21.85 -15.46 23.66
C PRO A 855 22.95 -16.24 24.39
N GLY A 856 22.88 -17.58 24.43
CA GLY A 856 23.90 -18.43 25.04
C GLY A 856 25.20 -18.41 24.25
N VAL A 857 25.11 -18.52 22.91
CA VAL A 857 26.25 -18.35 21.99
C VAL A 857 26.88 -16.96 22.16
N CYS A 858 26.04 -15.92 22.22
CA CYS A 858 26.50 -14.54 22.43
C CYS A 858 27.24 -14.37 23.76
N ALA A 859 26.70 -14.94 24.85
CA ALA A 859 27.29 -14.85 26.18
C ALA A 859 28.69 -15.49 26.23
N HIS A 860 28.88 -16.68 25.66
CA HIS A 860 30.19 -17.33 25.56
C HIS A 860 31.17 -16.51 24.72
N GLY A 861 30.75 -16.07 23.52
CA GLY A 861 31.61 -15.32 22.61
C GLY A 861 32.07 -13.96 23.16
N GLN A 862 31.16 -13.20 23.79
CA GLN A 862 31.54 -11.93 24.41
C GLN A 862 32.36 -12.11 25.69
N ARG A 863 32.08 -13.14 26.48
CA ARG A 863 32.91 -13.48 27.63
C ARG A 863 34.33 -13.88 27.20
N ALA A 864 34.48 -14.57 26.06
CA ALA A 864 35.78 -14.90 25.48
C ALA A 864 36.60 -13.63 25.18
N ILE A 865 36.00 -12.62 24.53
CA ILE A 865 36.64 -11.32 24.31
C ILE A 865 37.02 -10.68 25.65
N ASN A 866 36.12 -10.72 26.62
CA ASN A 866 36.35 -10.15 27.94
C ASN A 866 37.54 -10.81 28.67
N MET A 867 37.64 -12.14 28.64
CA MET A 867 38.77 -12.90 29.21
C MET A 867 40.09 -12.58 28.50
N ALA A 868 40.06 -12.40 27.17
CA ALA A 868 41.24 -12.02 26.41
C ALA A 868 41.78 -10.65 26.85
N LEU A 869 40.90 -9.70 27.18
CA LEU A 869 41.28 -8.38 27.67
C LEU A 869 41.72 -8.40 29.14
N PHE A 870 41.07 -9.22 29.98
CA PHE A 870 41.43 -9.37 31.39
C PHE A 870 42.80 -9.98 31.62
N GLY A 871 43.39 -10.65 30.63
CA GLY A 871 44.68 -11.32 30.76
C GLY A 871 44.59 -12.83 31.00
N TYR A 872 43.47 -13.45 30.61
CA TYR A 872 43.26 -14.90 30.65
C TYR A 872 43.11 -15.47 29.21
N PRO A 873 44.19 -15.51 28.42
CA PRO A 873 44.14 -15.93 27.02
C PRO A 873 43.74 -17.39 26.79
N HIS A 874 44.08 -18.32 27.70
CA HIS A 874 43.70 -19.73 27.55
C HIS A 874 42.20 -19.90 27.82
N GLN A 875 41.67 -19.24 28.85
CA GLN A 875 40.23 -19.22 29.12
C GLN A 875 39.44 -18.56 27.99
N ALA A 876 39.97 -17.49 27.39
CA ALA A 876 39.37 -16.83 26.25
C ALA A 876 39.23 -17.78 25.04
N MET A 877 40.27 -18.55 24.73
CA MET A 877 40.22 -19.52 23.62
C MET A 877 39.20 -20.63 23.89
N ASN A 878 39.15 -21.16 25.11
CA ASN A 878 38.19 -22.20 25.49
C ASN A 878 36.74 -21.72 25.34
N LEU A 879 36.41 -20.54 25.87
CA LEU A 879 35.08 -19.94 25.73
C LEU A 879 34.72 -19.66 24.26
N GLY A 880 35.69 -19.24 23.44
CA GLY A 880 35.49 -19.05 22.01
C GLY A 880 35.14 -20.35 21.29
N ALA A 881 35.85 -21.45 21.62
CA ALA A 881 35.57 -22.78 21.08
C ALA A 881 34.22 -23.33 21.55
N GLU A 882 33.84 -23.10 22.81
CA GLU A 882 32.53 -23.44 23.35
C GLU A 882 31.40 -22.70 22.61
N ALA A 883 31.57 -21.41 22.33
CA ALA A 883 30.60 -20.62 21.57
C ALA A 883 30.35 -21.20 20.17
N VAL A 884 31.41 -21.55 19.43
CA VAL A 884 31.32 -22.16 18.10
C VAL A 884 30.69 -23.55 18.17
N THR A 885 31.07 -24.35 19.17
CA THR A 885 30.51 -25.71 19.37
C THR A 885 29.02 -25.65 19.66
N LEU A 886 28.59 -24.76 20.57
CA LEU A 886 27.18 -24.54 20.87
C LEU A 886 26.44 -24.09 19.62
N ALA A 887 26.96 -23.11 18.87
CA ALA A 887 26.32 -22.62 17.67
C ALA A 887 26.16 -23.69 16.57
N ARG A 888 27.15 -24.59 16.41
CA ARG A 888 27.04 -25.74 15.50
C ARG A 888 25.93 -26.70 15.92
N SER A 889 25.75 -26.93 17.23
CA SER A 889 24.72 -27.84 17.74
C SER A 889 23.28 -27.33 17.50
N LEU A 890 23.10 -26.01 17.49
CA LEU A 890 21.80 -25.35 17.31
C LEU A 890 21.34 -25.33 15.85
N SER A 891 22.19 -25.71 14.90
CA SER A 891 21.90 -25.64 13.45
C SER A 891 21.41 -24.26 13.00
N HIS A 892 21.86 -23.18 13.66
CA HIS A 892 21.47 -21.81 13.39
C HIS A 892 22.61 -21.02 12.73
N PRO A 893 22.61 -20.84 11.38
CA PRO A 893 23.77 -20.35 10.65
C PRO A 893 24.25 -18.96 11.07
N TYR A 894 23.32 -18.06 11.42
CA TYR A 894 23.70 -16.71 11.83
C TYR A 894 24.33 -16.68 13.23
N SER A 895 23.86 -17.52 14.16
CA SER A 895 24.53 -17.70 15.47
C SER A 895 25.95 -18.23 15.29
N LEU A 896 26.17 -19.15 14.34
CA LEU A 896 27.50 -19.66 14.02
C LEU A 896 28.40 -18.57 13.46
N ALA A 897 27.89 -17.75 12.54
CA ALA A 897 28.62 -16.62 12.00
C ALA A 897 29.02 -15.60 13.09
N ILE A 898 28.11 -15.30 14.02
CA ILE A 898 28.38 -14.45 15.19
C ILE A 898 29.46 -15.07 16.10
N ALA A 899 29.39 -16.37 16.39
CA ALA A 899 30.39 -17.06 17.21
C ALA A 899 31.79 -17.01 16.58
N MET A 900 31.87 -17.27 15.27
CA MET A 900 33.12 -17.19 14.50
C MET A 900 33.67 -15.76 14.48
N TRP A 901 32.81 -14.75 14.37
CA TRP A 901 33.23 -13.36 14.44
C TRP A 901 33.82 -12.99 15.81
N PHE A 902 33.19 -13.40 16.92
CA PHE A 902 33.74 -13.21 18.25
C PHE A 902 35.07 -13.95 18.43
N CYS A 903 35.15 -15.19 17.94
CA CYS A 903 36.39 -15.98 17.96
C CYS A 903 37.51 -15.30 17.15
N ALA A 904 37.20 -14.74 15.97
CA ALA A 904 38.16 -13.99 15.17
C ALA A 904 38.69 -12.75 15.91
N ILE A 905 37.84 -12.04 16.67
CA ILE A 905 38.29 -10.95 17.56
C ILE A 905 39.24 -11.50 18.62
N VAL A 906 38.89 -12.58 19.32
CA VAL A 906 39.76 -13.19 20.36
C VAL A 906 41.13 -13.56 19.80
N LEU A 907 41.16 -14.20 18.62
CA LEU A 907 42.40 -14.59 17.96
C LEU A 907 43.21 -13.38 17.47
N GLN A 908 42.54 -12.33 17.00
CA GLN A 908 43.17 -11.06 16.64
C GLN A 908 43.78 -10.37 17.86
N VAL A 909 43.03 -10.32 18.97
CA VAL A 909 43.52 -9.83 20.27
C VAL A 909 44.70 -10.68 20.73
N GLY A 910 44.69 -12.00 20.54
CA GLY A 910 45.82 -12.88 20.88
C GLY A 910 46.99 -12.86 19.89
N ARG A 911 46.93 -12.06 18.80
CA ARG A 911 47.91 -12.04 17.69
C ARG A 911 48.11 -13.42 17.02
N GLN A 912 47.10 -14.29 17.05
CA GLN A 912 47.13 -15.64 16.46
C GLN A 912 46.68 -15.62 15.00
N ARG A 913 47.54 -15.12 14.10
CA ARG A 913 47.20 -14.92 12.67
C ARG A 913 46.74 -16.19 11.95
N GLN A 914 47.45 -17.31 12.10
CA GLN A 914 47.11 -18.56 11.41
C GLN A 914 45.70 -19.06 11.77
N SER A 915 45.42 -19.22 13.06
CA SER A 915 44.10 -19.63 13.54
C SER A 915 43.01 -18.62 13.15
N CYS A 916 43.33 -17.33 13.13
CA CYS A 916 42.41 -16.28 12.71
C CYS A 916 42.06 -16.40 11.21
N HIS A 917 43.04 -16.75 10.36
CA HIS A 917 42.81 -16.99 8.93
C HIS A 917 41.83 -18.14 8.70
N GLU A 918 42.00 -19.24 9.43
CA GLU A 918 41.14 -20.43 9.32
C GLU A 918 39.68 -20.11 9.67
N ILE A 919 39.44 -19.49 10.84
CA ILE A 919 38.07 -19.15 11.27
C ILE A 919 37.45 -18.06 10.38
N ALA A 920 38.25 -17.08 9.93
CA ALA A 920 37.77 -16.01 9.07
C ALA A 920 37.40 -16.52 7.66
N THR A 921 38.13 -17.51 7.15
CA THR A 921 37.83 -18.17 5.88
C THR A 921 36.55 -18.99 5.99
N GLU A 922 36.36 -19.73 7.08
CA GLU A 922 35.11 -20.46 7.34
C GLU A 922 33.93 -19.48 7.46
N LEU A 923 34.09 -18.38 8.22
CA LEU A 923 33.09 -17.32 8.33
C LEU A 923 32.75 -16.70 6.96
N LEU A 924 33.76 -16.45 6.13
CA LEU A 924 33.58 -15.90 4.80
C LEU A 924 32.77 -16.84 3.91
N GLN A 925 33.09 -18.14 3.90
CA GLN A 925 32.36 -19.16 3.14
C GLN A 925 30.92 -19.32 3.62
N LEU A 926 30.71 -19.44 4.93
CA LEU A 926 29.38 -19.53 5.55
C LEU A 926 28.54 -18.30 5.20
N SER A 927 29.13 -17.11 5.33
CA SER A 927 28.45 -15.85 5.03
C SER A 927 28.19 -15.66 3.54
N GLN A 928 28.98 -16.25 2.66
CA GLN A 928 28.69 -16.26 1.22
C GLN A 928 27.54 -17.23 0.91
N GLY A 929 27.55 -18.45 1.46
CA GLY A 929 26.52 -19.46 1.23
C GLY A 929 25.15 -19.11 1.82
N HIS A 930 25.12 -18.31 2.88
CA HIS A 930 23.88 -17.80 3.50
C HIS A 930 23.64 -16.30 3.24
N GLU A 931 24.48 -15.70 2.40
CA GLU A 931 24.43 -14.29 2.01
C GLU A 931 24.37 -13.30 3.20
N PHE A 932 25.16 -13.43 4.25
CA PHE A 932 25.20 -12.45 5.34
C PHE A 932 26.16 -11.29 4.98
N PRO A 933 25.72 -10.15 4.42
CA PRO A 933 26.66 -9.12 3.94
C PRO A 933 27.54 -8.58 5.07
N GLY A 934 26.95 -8.26 6.23
CA GLY A 934 27.71 -7.83 7.39
C GLY A 934 28.77 -8.87 7.80
N MET A 935 28.36 -10.11 8.06
CA MET A 935 29.29 -11.16 8.50
C MET A 935 30.32 -11.55 7.44
N ARG A 936 29.98 -11.44 6.15
CA ARG A 936 30.94 -11.53 5.05
C ARG A 936 31.99 -10.43 5.15
N GLY A 937 31.56 -9.19 5.44
CA GLY A 937 32.46 -8.07 5.70
C GLY A 937 33.41 -8.34 6.88
N ALA A 938 32.90 -8.91 7.96
CA ALA A 938 33.73 -9.33 9.09
C ALA A 938 34.74 -10.42 8.69
N GLY A 939 34.32 -11.47 7.97
CA GLY A 939 35.21 -12.52 7.45
C GLY A 939 36.31 -11.95 6.55
N MET A 940 35.97 -11.06 5.62
CA MET A 940 36.94 -10.35 4.76
C MET A 940 37.94 -9.56 5.61
N PHE A 941 37.45 -8.83 6.61
CA PHE A 941 38.30 -8.01 7.48
C PHE A 941 39.35 -8.85 8.21
N PHE A 942 38.94 -9.93 8.88
CA PHE A 942 39.88 -10.75 9.65
C PHE A 942 40.77 -11.63 8.76
N ALA A 943 40.26 -12.12 7.62
CA ALA A 943 41.09 -12.82 6.64
C ALA A 943 42.17 -11.89 6.05
N GLY A 944 41.82 -10.63 5.78
CA GLY A 944 42.75 -9.59 5.33
C GLY A 944 43.80 -9.27 6.38
N TRP A 945 43.41 -9.14 7.66
CA TRP A 945 44.36 -8.92 8.75
C TRP A 945 45.34 -10.09 8.93
N ALA A 946 44.86 -11.33 8.80
CA ALA A 946 45.68 -12.52 8.95
C ALA A 946 46.66 -12.73 7.78
N THR A 947 46.30 -12.28 6.57
CA THR A 947 47.13 -12.36 5.35
C THR A 947 48.04 -11.14 5.14
N ALA A 948 47.84 -10.05 5.88
CA ALA A 948 48.71 -8.87 5.87
C ALA A 948 50.08 -9.11 6.54
N ASP A 949 50.63 -10.32 6.40
CA ASP A 949 51.96 -10.72 6.84
C ASP A 949 52.57 -11.60 5.73
N GLY A 950 53.85 -11.43 5.42
CA GLY A 950 54.52 -12.30 4.43
C GLY A 950 54.35 -11.93 2.95
N GLY A 951 54.59 -10.67 2.57
CA GLY A 951 54.77 -10.28 1.15
C GLY A 951 53.49 -9.92 0.38
N GLU A 952 52.30 -10.16 0.95
CA GLU A 952 50.99 -9.83 0.35
C GLU A 952 50.23 -8.72 1.11
N LEU A 953 50.93 -7.88 1.88
CA LEU A 953 50.36 -6.84 2.76
C LEU A 953 49.33 -5.92 2.09
N GLU A 954 49.58 -5.49 0.85
CA GLU A 954 48.67 -4.59 0.13
C GLU A 954 47.33 -5.25 -0.21
N GLN A 955 47.33 -6.54 -0.55
CA GLN A 955 46.11 -7.29 -0.84
C GLN A 955 45.30 -7.53 0.43
N GLY A 956 45.96 -7.89 1.53
CA GLY A 956 45.32 -8.05 2.84
C GLY A 956 44.66 -6.76 3.32
N ILE A 957 45.35 -5.62 3.20
CA ILE A 957 44.81 -4.30 3.55
C ILE A 957 43.61 -3.90 2.69
N ALA A 958 43.66 -4.14 1.37
CA ALA A 958 42.54 -3.87 0.48
C ALA A 958 41.31 -4.71 0.86
N LEU A 959 41.53 -5.97 1.27
CA LEU A 959 40.47 -6.85 1.75
C LEU A 959 39.88 -6.35 3.08
N MET A 960 40.72 -5.84 3.99
CA MET A 960 40.28 -5.19 5.22
C MET A 960 39.41 -3.96 4.96
N GLU A 961 39.81 -3.08 4.05
CA GLU A 961 39.06 -1.87 3.69
C GLU A 961 37.66 -2.21 3.14
N GLN A 962 37.59 -3.20 2.24
CA GLN A 962 36.31 -3.71 1.72
C GLN A 962 35.45 -4.35 2.82
N GLY A 963 36.06 -5.17 3.68
CA GLY A 963 35.39 -5.82 4.80
C GLY A 963 34.81 -4.82 5.80
N LEU A 964 35.59 -3.78 6.14
CA LEU A 964 35.18 -2.69 7.03
C LEU A 964 33.98 -1.93 6.46
N ALA A 965 34.02 -1.56 5.18
CA ALA A 965 32.93 -0.84 4.53
C ALA A 965 31.63 -1.65 4.54
N LEU A 966 31.72 -2.95 4.27
CA LEU A 966 30.56 -3.85 4.24
C LEU A 966 29.99 -4.13 5.64
N PHE A 967 30.85 -4.35 6.64
CA PHE A 967 30.42 -4.62 8.02
C PHE A 967 29.86 -3.38 8.73
N SER A 968 30.38 -2.19 8.41
CA SER A 968 29.96 -0.93 9.05
C SER A 968 28.75 -0.26 8.38
N ALA A 969 28.18 -0.86 7.34
CA ALA A 969 27.00 -0.33 6.67
C ALA A 969 25.81 -0.28 7.65
N GLY A 970 25.43 0.92 8.09
CA GLY A 970 24.33 1.13 9.05
C GLY A 970 24.67 0.80 10.53
N ARG A 971 25.93 0.48 10.84
CA ARG A 971 26.42 0.13 12.19
C ARG A 971 27.61 1.00 12.59
N ARG A 972 27.56 1.58 13.80
CA ARG A 972 28.64 2.42 14.34
C ARG A 972 29.50 1.76 15.41
N VAL A 973 28.92 0.84 16.20
CA VAL A 973 29.69 0.08 17.22
C VAL A 973 30.71 -0.83 16.53
N THR A 974 31.87 -1.06 17.15
CA THR A 974 33.01 -1.88 16.68
C THR A 974 33.81 -1.30 15.50
N ARG A 975 33.30 -0.25 14.83
CA ARG A 975 34.03 0.48 13.78
C ARG A 975 35.34 1.10 14.30
N PRO A 976 35.40 1.76 15.48
CA PRO A 976 36.65 2.32 15.99
C PRO A 976 37.74 1.26 16.20
N TYR A 977 37.37 0.09 16.71
CA TYR A 977 38.27 -1.06 16.84
C TYR A 977 38.85 -1.49 15.49
N MET A 978 37.99 -1.70 14.48
CA MET A 978 38.45 -2.12 13.16
C MET A 978 39.36 -1.07 12.49
N LEU A 979 39.09 0.23 12.68
CA LEU A 979 39.99 1.29 12.23
C LEU A 979 41.37 1.19 12.90
N ALA A 980 41.43 0.90 14.19
CA ALA A 980 42.70 0.73 14.90
C ALA A 980 43.50 -0.49 14.41
N VAL A 981 42.82 -1.60 14.13
CA VAL A 981 43.47 -2.79 13.55
C VAL A 981 43.98 -2.51 12.13
N LEU A 982 43.21 -1.80 11.30
CA LEU A 982 43.63 -1.35 9.97
C LEU A 982 44.81 -0.37 10.04
N ALA A 983 44.81 0.55 11.00
CA ALA A 983 45.92 1.46 11.24
C ALA A 983 47.23 0.72 11.54
N SER A 984 47.16 -0.37 12.32
CA SER A 984 48.32 -1.23 12.57
C SER A 984 48.84 -1.86 11.28
N ALA A 985 47.95 -2.40 10.44
CA ALA A 985 48.35 -3.02 9.17
C ALA A 985 48.97 -2.00 8.18
N LYS A 986 48.43 -0.77 8.12
CA LYS A 986 49.01 0.32 7.31
C LYS A 986 50.41 0.71 7.80
N ALA A 987 50.61 0.73 9.11
CA ALA A 987 51.93 0.98 9.68
C ALA A 987 52.93 -0.13 9.35
N ASP A 988 52.51 -1.40 9.41
CA ASP A 988 53.34 -2.55 9.02
C ASP A 988 53.75 -2.49 7.54
N LEU A 989 52.92 -1.88 6.67
CA LEU A 989 53.24 -1.59 5.25
C LEU A 989 54.19 -0.38 5.07
N GLY A 990 54.60 0.30 6.15
CA GLY A 990 55.44 1.49 6.08
C GLY A 990 54.67 2.78 5.79
N ARG A 991 53.35 2.83 6.07
CA ARG A 991 52.48 4.02 5.91
C ARG A 991 51.96 4.51 7.27
N PRO A 992 52.85 4.95 8.19
CA PRO A 992 52.45 5.34 9.56
C PRO A 992 51.55 6.58 9.59
N ASP A 993 51.70 7.53 8.67
CA ASP A 993 50.87 8.73 8.60
C ASP A 993 49.39 8.40 8.35
N GLU A 994 49.12 7.44 7.46
CA GLU A 994 47.75 6.94 7.23
C GLU A 994 47.20 6.22 8.45
N GLY A 995 48.04 5.45 9.15
CA GLY A 995 47.68 4.84 10.43
C GLY A 995 47.30 5.87 11.50
N LEU A 996 48.04 6.99 11.58
CA LEU A 996 47.76 8.08 12.52
C LEU A 996 46.43 8.79 12.22
N GLU A 997 46.10 9.04 10.96
CA GLU A 997 44.80 9.62 10.59
C GLU A 997 43.63 8.65 10.89
N LEU A 998 43.79 7.35 10.62
CA LEU A 998 42.79 6.34 10.99
C LEU A 998 42.57 6.27 12.52
N LEU A 999 43.64 6.41 13.31
CA LEU A 999 43.56 6.41 14.78
C LEU A 999 42.90 7.68 15.33
N LYS A 1000 43.16 8.83 14.70
CA LYS A 1000 42.48 10.09 15.03
C LYS A 1000 40.98 9.98 14.80
N ASP A 1001 40.56 9.40 13.66
CA ASP A 1001 39.16 9.11 13.38
C ASP A 1001 38.55 8.12 14.38
N ALA A 1002 39.28 7.05 14.73
CA ALA A 1002 38.85 6.08 15.72
C ALA A 1002 38.64 6.73 17.10
N LEU A 1003 39.61 7.50 17.59
CA LEU A 1003 39.54 8.20 18.88
C LEU A 1003 38.46 9.29 18.93
N ALA A 1004 38.25 10.03 17.83
CA ALA A 1004 37.14 10.96 17.73
C ALA A 1004 35.78 10.23 17.80
N SER A 1005 35.67 9.07 17.13
CA SER A 1005 34.47 8.26 17.18
C SER A 1005 34.20 7.68 18.56
N THR A 1006 35.22 7.22 19.30
CA THR A 1006 35.06 6.69 20.67
C THR A 1006 34.63 7.78 21.66
N ALA A 1007 35.12 9.01 21.49
CA ALA A 1007 34.72 10.16 22.31
C ALA A 1007 33.22 10.46 22.18
N VAL A 1008 32.66 10.34 20.97
CA VAL A 1008 31.24 10.55 20.70
C VAL A 1008 30.41 9.34 21.12
N SER A 1009 30.83 8.13 20.78
CA SER A 1009 30.02 6.93 20.96
C SER A 1009 30.02 6.38 22.39
N GLY A 1010 31.11 6.65 23.13
CA GLY A 1010 31.39 6.03 24.41
C GLY A 1010 31.89 4.58 24.30
N GLU A 1011 32.31 4.15 23.10
CA GLU A 1011 32.94 2.84 22.89
C GLU A 1011 34.39 2.90 23.37
N ARG A 1012 34.73 2.17 24.43
CA ARG A 1012 36.05 2.33 25.09
C ARG A 1012 36.84 1.04 25.23
N TRP A 1013 36.26 -0.12 24.97
CA TRP A 1013 36.89 -1.42 25.23
C TRP A 1013 38.28 -1.62 24.61
N TRP A 1014 38.54 -0.98 23.46
CA TRP A 1014 39.84 -1.03 22.75
C TRP A 1014 40.62 0.29 22.83
N GLN A 1015 40.16 1.26 23.62
CA GLN A 1015 40.73 2.61 23.66
C GLN A 1015 42.20 2.62 24.13
N ALA A 1016 42.56 1.76 25.10
CA ALA A 1016 43.94 1.64 25.57
C ALA A 1016 44.88 1.24 24.42
N GLU A 1017 44.51 0.25 23.60
CA GLU A 1017 45.33 -0.16 22.45
C GLU A 1017 45.39 0.93 21.37
N MET A 1018 44.34 1.72 21.16
CA MET A 1018 44.39 2.86 20.23
C MET A 1018 45.46 3.88 20.65
N HIS A 1019 45.54 4.20 21.94
CA HIS A 1019 46.58 5.08 22.48
C HIS A 1019 47.97 4.42 22.40
N SER A 1020 48.08 3.13 22.72
CA SER A 1020 49.33 2.37 22.61
C SER A 1020 49.86 2.34 21.17
N LEU A 1021 49.00 2.02 20.19
CA LEU A 1021 49.37 2.01 18.78
C LEU A 1021 49.76 3.41 18.30
N ARG A 1022 49.00 4.45 18.67
CA ARG A 1022 49.38 5.84 18.35
C ARG A 1022 50.78 6.17 18.89
N GLY A 1023 51.08 5.75 20.13
CA GLY A 1023 52.41 5.89 20.72
C GLY A 1023 53.50 5.21 19.88
N ARG A 1024 53.28 3.96 19.44
CA ARG A 1024 54.22 3.24 18.56
C ARG A 1024 54.47 3.96 17.23
N LEU A 1025 53.42 4.47 16.57
CA LEU A 1025 53.55 5.19 15.30
C LEU A 1025 54.28 6.53 15.47
N LEU A 1026 54.00 7.27 16.55
CA LEU A 1026 54.70 8.52 16.87
C LEU A 1026 56.19 8.29 17.18
N ALA A 1027 56.52 7.21 17.91
CA ALA A 1027 57.91 6.84 18.15
C ALA A 1027 58.64 6.53 16.84
N ALA A 1028 58.02 5.80 15.92
CA ALA A 1028 58.57 5.52 14.59
C ALA A 1028 58.81 6.80 13.76
N CYS A 1029 58.04 7.86 14.01
CA CYS A 1029 58.20 9.18 13.40
C CYS A 1029 59.16 10.11 14.17
N GLY A 1030 59.85 9.62 15.22
CA GLY A 1030 60.77 10.40 16.05
C GLY A 1030 60.12 11.33 17.07
N GLN A 1031 58.80 11.26 17.28
CA GLN A 1031 58.04 12.09 18.21
C GLN A 1031 57.96 11.43 19.60
N HIS A 1032 59.12 11.27 20.25
CA HIS A 1032 59.25 10.45 21.46
C HIS A 1032 58.49 10.96 22.68
N ASP A 1033 58.36 12.28 22.87
CA ASP A 1033 57.67 12.82 24.05
C ASP A 1033 56.14 12.67 23.93
N GLU A 1034 55.60 12.87 22.73
CA GLU A 1034 54.18 12.59 22.44
C GLU A 1034 53.88 11.09 22.49
N SER A 1035 54.84 10.26 22.05
CA SER A 1035 54.76 8.80 22.15
C SER A 1035 54.68 8.34 23.62
N GLU A 1036 55.57 8.84 24.48
CA GLU A 1036 55.56 8.53 25.92
C GLU A 1036 54.24 8.95 26.58
N ALA A 1037 53.70 10.12 26.24
CA ALA A 1037 52.39 10.56 26.73
C ALA A 1037 51.26 9.61 26.28
N CYS A 1038 51.30 9.12 25.04
CA CYS A 1038 50.33 8.14 24.54
C CYS A 1038 50.40 6.81 25.30
N PHE A 1039 51.59 6.28 25.57
CA PHE A 1039 51.72 5.04 26.35
C PHE A 1039 51.27 5.18 27.80
N ARG A 1040 51.58 6.30 28.46
CA ARG A 1040 51.08 6.58 29.82
C ARG A 1040 49.56 6.64 29.85
N CYS A 1041 48.94 7.30 28.86
CA CYS A 1041 47.49 7.33 28.70
C CYS A 1041 46.92 5.93 28.47
N ALA A 1042 47.56 5.10 27.63
CA ALA A 1042 47.14 3.72 27.39
C ALA A 1042 47.15 2.89 28.70
N ILE A 1043 48.18 3.01 29.53
CA ILE A 1043 48.30 2.33 30.82
C ILE A 1043 47.22 2.81 31.81
N GLU A 1044 46.97 4.12 31.86
CA GLU A 1044 45.91 4.68 32.72
C GLU A 1044 44.53 4.14 32.32
N VAL A 1045 44.22 4.15 31.01
CA VAL A 1045 42.96 3.63 30.48
C VAL A 1045 42.83 2.12 30.74
N SER A 1046 43.87 1.33 30.46
CA SER A 1046 43.82 -0.13 30.67
C SER A 1046 43.65 -0.49 32.15
N ARG A 1047 44.30 0.25 33.07
CA ARG A 1047 44.11 0.07 34.51
C ARG A 1047 42.68 0.40 34.94
N GLY A 1048 42.11 1.49 34.42
CA GLY A 1048 40.71 1.85 34.70
C GLY A 1048 39.70 0.81 34.20
N GLN A 1049 40.07 0.04 33.17
CA GLN A 1049 39.25 -1.04 32.60
C GLN A 1049 39.56 -2.41 33.22
N SER A 1050 40.62 -2.53 34.02
CA SER A 1050 41.24 -3.80 34.42
C SER A 1050 41.70 -4.67 33.22
N ALA A 1051 41.99 -4.06 32.07
CA ALA A 1051 42.40 -4.75 30.85
C ALA A 1051 43.91 -5.09 30.87
N ARG A 1052 44.30 -6.15 31.59
CA ARG A 1052 45.72 -6.48 31.83
C ARG A 1052 46.50 -6.81 30.56
N THR A 1053 45.88 -7.43 29.56
CA THR A 1053 46.53 -7.68 28.26
C THR A 1053 46.96 -6.37 27.59
N LEU A 1054 46.09 -5.36 27.63
CA LEU A 1054 46.38 -4.05 27.04
C LEU A 1054 47.38 -3.25 27.88
N GLU A 1055 47.33 -3.39 29.22
CA GLU A 1055 48.33 -2.82 30.13
C GLU A 1055 49.72 -3.39 29.84
N LEU A 1056 49.84 -4.70 29.67
CA LEU A 1056 51.11 -5.38 29.34
C LEU A 1056 51.72 -4.83 28.05
N ARG A 1057 50.91 -4.68 26.99
CA ARG A 1057 51.37 -4.14 25.70
C ARG A 1057 51.86 -2.70 25.80
N ALA A 1058 51.10 -1.85 26.48
CA ALA A 1058 51.45 -0.46 26.66
C ALA A 1058 52.69 -0.31 27.55
N ALA A 1059 52.78 -1.08 28.65
CA ALA A 1059 53.94 -1.12 29.54
C ALA A 1059 55.19 -1.64 28.82
N THR A 1060 55.08 -2.68 28.01
CA THR A 1060 56.19 -3.22 27.22
C THR A 1060 56.70 -2.19 26.21
N SER A 1061 55.79 -1.49 25.52
CA SER A 1061 56.16 -0.46 24.55
C SER A 1061 56.83 0.74 25.22
N LEU A 1062 56.33 1.17 26.39
CA LEU A 1062 56.94 2.26 27.15
C LEU A 1062 58.29 1.87 27.75
N ALA A 1063 58.40 0.66 28.31
CA ALA A 1063 59.64 0.12 28.83
C ALA A 1063 60.72 0.04 27.74
N ARG A 1064 60.36 -0.34 26.51
CA ARG A 1064 61.27 -0.34 25.36
C ARG A 1064 61.74 1.08 25.03
N LEU A 1065 60.83 2.04 24.93
CA LEU A 1065 61.16 3.46 24.69
C LEU A 1065 62.09 4.03 25.79
N TRP A 1066 61.88 3.65 27.05
CA TRP A 1066 62.73 4.07 28.16
C TRP A 1066 64.10 3.39 28.14
N SER A 1067 64.15 2.09 27.83
CA SER A 1067 65.41 1.36 27.69
C SER A 1067 66.29 1.93 26.58
N ASP A 1068 65.70 2.24 25.43
CA ASP A 1068 66.40 2.88 24.30
C ASP A 1068 66.98 4.26 24.68
N ARG A 1069 66.46 4.89 25.74
CA ARG A 1069 66.92 6.17 26.31
C ARG A 1069 67.76 6.00 27.59
N GLY A 1070 68.16 4.77 27.93
CA GLY A 1070 69.01 4.44 29.09
C GLY A 1070 68.31 4.41 30.44
N ARG A 1071 66.98 4.45 30.49
CA ARG A 1071 66.16 4.45 31.72
C ARG A 1071 65.74 3.02 32.13
N ASN A 1072 66.70 2.10 32.23
CA ASN A 1072 66.43 0.67 32.41
C ASN A 1072 65.74 0.34 33.75
N ALA A 1073 66.12 1.00 34.86
CA ALA A 1073 65.50 0.77 36.16
C ALA A 1073 64.00 1.12 36.14
N GLU A 1074 63.65 2.27 35.53
CA GLU A 1074 62.24 2.69 35.39
C GLU A 1074 61.45 1.76 34.47
N ALA A 1075 62.08 1.27 33.40
CA ALA A 1075 61.49 0.29 32.49
C ALA A 1075 61.20 -1.04 33.18
N HIS A 1076 62.13 -1.53 34.02
CA HIS A 1076 61.96 -2.75 34.79
C HIS A 1076 60.86 -2.60 35.85
N ASP A 1077 60.91 -1.52 36.64
CA ASP A 1077 59.92 -1.23 37.71
C ASP A 1077 58.50 -1.06 37.18
N LEU A 1078 58.36 -0.60 35.93
CA LEU A 1078 57.06 -0.53 35.24
C LEU A 1078 56.56 -1.90 34.79
N LEU A 1079 57.40 -2.68 34.11
CA LEU A 1079 56.97 -3.88 33.38
C LEU A 1079 56.89 -5.12 34.27
N ALA A 1080 57.83 -5.29 35.22
CA ALA A 1080 57.92 -6.50 36.04
C ALA A 1080 56.65 -6.78 36.86
N PRO A 1081 56.01 -5.80 37.52
CA PRO A 1081 54.77 -6.04 38.26
C PRO A 1081 53.59 -6.42 37.36
N VAL A 1082 53.54 -5.89 36.13
CA VAL A 1082 52.47 -6.20 35.17
C VAL A 1082 52.65 -7.62 34.64
N TYR A 1083 53.87 -8.00 34.25
CA TYR A 1083 54.19 -9.36 33.83
C TYR A 1083 53.92 -10.39 34.94
N GLY A 1084 54.32 -10.08 36.18
CA GLY A 1084 54.13 -10.97 37.33
C GLY A 1084 52.68 -11.18 37.77
N TRP A 1085 51.72 -10.43 37.20
CA TRP A 1085 50.28 -10.62 37.46
C TRP A 1085 49.70 -11.83 36.70
N PHE A 1086 50.25 -12.16 35.52
CA PHE A 1086 49.71 -13.21 34.67
C PHE A 1086 49.94 -14.61 35.25
N THR A 1087 48.93 -15.47 35.12
CA THR A 1087 48.96 -16.86 35.60
C THR A 1087 48.89 -17.90 34.47
N GLU A 1088 48.55 -17.47 33.27
CA GLU A 1088 48.43 -18.29 32.07
C GLU A 1088 48.90 -17.51 30.82
N GLY A 1089 49.08 -18.19 29.69
CA GLY A 1089 49.43 -17.54 28.42
C GLY A 1089 50.90 -17.18 28.22
N PHE A 1090 51.84 -17.73 29.00
CA PHE A 1090 53.29 -17.47 28.83
C PHE A 1090 53.86 -17.91 27.47
N ASP A 1091 53.11 -18.70 26.72
CA ASP A 1091 53.34 -19.11 25.33
C ASP A 1091 52.86 -18.07 24.30
N THR A 1092 52.12 -17.04 24.72
CA THR A 1092 51.64 -15.98 23.84
C THR A 1092 52.74 -14.96 23.52
N LEU A 1093 52.65 -14.37 22.33
CA LEU A 1093 53.67 -13.45 21.81
C LEU A 1093 53.88 -12.23 22.71
N ASP A 1094 52.82 -11.64 23.26
CA ASP A 1094 52.94 -10.45 24.10
C ASP A 1094 53.69 -10.73 25.42
N LEU A 1095 53.45 -11.89 26.04
CA LEU A 1095 54.16 -12.29 27.25
C LEU A 1095 55.62 -12.69 26.95
N GLN A 1096 55.88 -13.33 25.81
CA GLN A 1096 57.25 -13.62 25.36
C GLN A 1096 58.04 -12.34 25.07
N GLU A 1097 57.44 -11.36 24.39
CA GLU A 1097 58.05 -10.06 24.11
C GLU A 1097 58.34 -9.28 25.41
N ALA A 1098 57.42 -9.29 26.37
CA ALA A 1098 57.61 -8.67 27.67
C ALA A 1098 58.71 -9.36 28.49
N LYS A 1099 58.75 -10.71 28.49
CA LYS A 1099 59.77 -11.49 29.18
C LYS A 1099 61.15 -11.25 28.59
N SER A 1100 61.26 -11.27 27.26
CA SER A 1100 62.53 -10.99 26.57
C SER A 1100 63.05 -9.59 26.86
N LEU A 1101 62.16 -8.59 27.02
CA LEU A 1101 62.56 -7.24 27.40
C LEU A 1101 63.00 -7.19 28.87
N LEU A 1102 62.28 -7.84 29.78
CA LEU A 1102 62.66 -7.93 31.19
C LEU A 1102 64.02 -8.63 31.40
N ASP A 1103 64.33 -9.64 30.60
CA ASP A 1103 65.62 -10.32 30.66
C ASP A 1103 66.79 -9.48 30.10
N ALA A 1104 66.49 -8.43 29.33
CA ALA A 1104 67.47 -7.52 28.74
C ALA A 1104 67.68 -6.22 29.56
N LEU A 1105 66.75 -5.89 30.46
CA LEU A 1105 66.78 -4.72 31.35
C LEU A 1105 67.64 -4.98 32.59
#